data_AF-G0RX60-F1
#
_entry.id   AF-G0RX60-F1
#
_cell.length_a   1.000
_cell.length_b   1.000
_cell.length_c   1.000
_cell.angle_alpha   90.00
_cell.angle_beta   90.00
_cell.angle_gamma   90.00
#
_symmetry.space_group_name_H-M   'P 1'
#
loop_
_entity.id
_entity.type
_entity.pdbx_description
1 polymer ?
#
loop_
_entity_poly.entity_id
_entity_poly.type
_entity_poly.pdbx_seq_one_letter_code
_entity_poly.pdbx_strand_id
1 'polypeptide(L)'
;MAVLPTLEASDCAESQPELLHSLKHSSSVLALAVSPQHDSIYAGTQDGEIVVWSLSTFHQVQQVQAHKRSVMSLSLSPDGRYLFSSACDPIINVWCPRTMVRLFEIYGNHDVGDIFSTAYSEQHDTLYIGAQNMTIQWVTLSDPTIKSTPDSQRHPDRRSHRFFDSKAVGGTSTPRRSEDKWGLIPRAETVLEIDSGSVRKFAHYGYVYCMLIAKGPTVEVNPDDEVLISGGGDGTIKLWSLDKPGRSDSSNPQHNGLREIMCLGTDDAESVLSLALDGSFLYAGKLGGIVELWDLDTAQRLRVIKAQNHDIMSLQMGWGYLWTTSADGWASKFSTAHYGKYQHVSRNVAQKYQCLNKWKAHSGKEKTKILASACSTYKNERYYITGANDNDICVWNIKDEAESTADSKSPTEDDVLLSALNEFVSYKTVSSRPEFAEDCRKGATYLGALFKRMGGYVEMLSTGDSHNPVVLAKFSGKKESADTRKRILFYGHYDVVPADNEKSKWAADPFTVRGTNGFLYGRGVSDNKGPILAALFAVTDLMQAQKLENDVIFLIEGEEESGSRGFEQAVQRNKERIGSVDYILLANSYWLDDEVPCLTYGLRGVLHATVCVDSSRPDTHSGVDGSYINDEPLSDLTTVLSRLKGRGNRVTIPGFYDGIPPVTPEEEARYDDIASILVRRSPEAASEAEIKKSLLARWREPNLTIHRYNVSGPDGSLVSSHASAHLSMRLVPGQEVNVVAMALTLFLQREFESLGSENKLKIRIDNKAEPWLGDPTNYIFRTLCTAVVEAWPERFETSSGAAQDACSEEDGDKKAPSEGSAASTGKPKKPLYIREGGSIPAIRFLEKEFGAPAAHLPCGRASDAAHLDNERMSLINLVKAREIFGKVFARL
;
A
#
# COMPACT_ATOMS: atom_id res chain seq x y z
N MET A 1 8.62 3.92 -17.68
CA MET A 1 7.55 4.68 -16.97
C MET A 1 6.23 4.43 -17.67
N ALA A 2 5.38 3.56 -17.15
CA ALA A 2 3.96 3.63 -17.48
C ALA A 2 3.31 4.45 -16.36
N VAL A 3 3.32 5.78 -16.49
CA VAL A 3 2.36 6.60 -15.74
C VAL A 3 0.98 6.06 -16.13
N LEU A 4 0.15 5.67 -15.15
CA LEU A 4 -1.22 5.26 -15.46
C LEU A 4 -1.85 6.35 -16.33
N PRO A 5 -2.50 6.00 -17.44
CA PRO A 5 -2.94 6.96 -18.43
C PRO A 5 -3.82 8.04 -17.79
N THR A 6 -3.67 9.27 -18.28
CA THR A 6 -4.53 10.39 -17.91
C THR A 6 -5.98 9.99 -18.12
N LEU A 7 -6.78 10.00 -17.06
CA LEU A 7 -8.21 9.74 -17.16
C LEU A 7 -8.92 11.04 -17.53
N GLU A 8 -9.66 11.02 -18.62
CA GLU A 8 -10.61 12.08 -18.99
C GLU A 8 -11.98 11.79 -18.38
N ALA A 9 -12.67 12.83 -17.92
CA ALA A 9 -14.02 12.71 -17.41
C ALA A 9 -15.00 12.37 -18.56
N SER A 10 -15.65 11.20 -18.51
CA SER A 10 -16.78 10.85 -19.36
C SER A 10 -18.09 11.43 -18.82
N ASP A 11 -19.14 11.52 -19.66
CA ASP A 11 -20.47 12.03 -19.29
C ASP A 11 -21.03 11.35 -18.02
N CYS A 12 -21.31 12.17 -17.00
CA CYS A 12 -21.70 11.75 -15.64
C CYS A 12 -23.16 11.24 -15.59
N ALA A 13 -23.40 10.11 -14.91
CA ALA A 13 -24.71 9.45 -14.84
C ALA A 13 -25.34 9.37 -13.43
N GLU A 14 -24.74 9.94 -12.38
CA GLU A 14 -25.34 9.97 -11.01
C GLU A 14 -26.23 11.21 -10.77
N SER A 15 -27.13 11.12 -9.79
CA SER A 15 -28.00 12.23 -9.35
C SER A 15 -27.18 13.44 -8.89
N GLN A 16 -27.44 14.61 -9.49
CA GLN A 16 -26.79 15.88 -9.13
C GLN A 16 -27.04 16.25 -7.66
N PRO A 17 -26.04 16.82 -6.96
CA PRO A 17 -26.25 17.45 -5.66
C PRO A 17 -27.41 18.45 -5.70
N GLU A 18 -28.24 18.45 -4.66
CA GLU A 18 -29.36 19.37 -4.57
C GLU A 18 -28.88 20.69 -3.97
N LEU A 19 -29.09 21.82 -4.68
CA LEU A 19 -28.83 23.14 -4.11
C LEU A 19 -29.84 23.42 -3.00
N LEU A 20 -29.40 23.39 -1.74
CA LEU A 20 -30.25 23.60 -0.57
C LEU A 20 -30.44 25.09 -0.28
N HIS A 21 -29.36 25.89 -0.38
CA HIS A 21 -29.40 27.32 -0.12
C HIS A 21 -28.30 28.08 -0.89
N SER A 22 -28.57 29.36 -1.17
CA SER A 22 -27.58 30.31 -1.67
C SER A 22 -27.50 31.48 -0.69
N LEU A 23 -26.33 31.70 -0.09
CA LEU A 23 -26.06 32.78 0.85
C LEU A 23 -25.35 33.89 0.08
N LYS A 24 -25.89 35.10 0.10
CA LYS A 24 -25.36 36.21 -0.69
C LYS A 24 -24.67 37.24 0.20
N HIS A 25 -23.51 37.71 -0.24
CA HIS A 25 -22.85 38.87 0.33
C HIS A 25 -22.62 39.97 -0.74
N SER A 26 -22.12 41.13 -0.32
CA SER A 26 -21.79 42.24 -1.22
C SER A 26 -20.43 42.09 -1.93
N SER A 27 -19.59 41.16 -1.48
CA SER A 27 -18.21 41.01 -1.89
C SER A 27 -17.85 39.56 -2.19
N SER A 28 -16.79 39.35 -2.97
CA SER A 28 -16.33 38.03 -3.40
C SER A 28 -15.90 37.18 -2.22
N VAL A 29 -16.24 35.89 -2.26
CA VAL A 29 -15.88 34.91 -1.21
C VAL A 29 -14.58 34.22 -1.63
N LEU A 30 -13.55 34.38 -0.82
CA LEU A 30 -12.19 33.91 -1.12
C LEU A 30 -11.77 32.72 -0.24
N ALA A 31 -12.34 32.60 0.95
CA ALA A 31 -12.01 31.55 1.92
C ALA A 31 -13.27 31.06 2.64
N LEU A 32 -13.31 29.78 2.99
CA LEU A 32 -14.40 29.16 3.73
C LEU A 32 -13.86 28.28 4.86
N ALA A 33 -14.54 28.30 6.00
CA ALA A 33 -14.39 27.31 7.06
C ALA A 33 -15.78 26.97 7.62
N VAL A 34 -15.98 25.72 8.05
CA VAL A 34 -17.28 25.23 8.51
C VAL A 34 -17.11 24.50 9.83
N SER A 35 -17.93 24.85 10.83
CA SER A 35 -17.94 24.19 12.14
C SER A 35 -19.33 23.67 12.48
N PRO A 36 -19.55 22.34 12.39
CA PRO A 36 -20.76 21.69 12.93
C PRO A 36 -20.94 21.94 14.43
N GLN A 37 -19.83 21.96 15.19
CA GLN A 37 -19.82 22.14 16.64
C GLN A 37 -20.40 23.50 17.06
N HIS A 38 -20.15 24.55 16.26
CA HIS A 38 -20.62 25.92 16.53
C HIS A 38 -21.78 26.34 15.63
N ASP A 39 -22.41 25.39 14.91
CA ASP A 39 -23.51 25.67 13.97
C ASP A 39 -23.18 26.79 12.97
N SER A 40 -21.95 26.87 12.44
CA SER A 40 -21.47 28.06 11.72
C SER A 40 -20.74 27.77 10.40
N ILE A 41 -21.03 28.60 9.39
CA ILE A 41 -20.29 28.75 8.13
C ILE A 41 -19.58 30.10 8.19
N TYR A 42 -18.25 30.12 8.11
CA TYR A 42 -17.43 31.33 8.08
C TYR A 42 -16.96 31.58 6.66
N ALA A 43 -17.18 32.79 6.14
CA ALA A 43 -16.70 33.20 4.83
C ALA A 43 -15.81 34.43 4.92
N GLY A 44 -14.61 34.33 4.35
CA GLY A 44 -13.65 35.42 4.21
C GLY A 44 -13.85 36.13 2.89
N THR A 45 -13.98 37.46 2.94
CA THR A 45 -14.36 38.27 1.78
C THR A 45 -13.20 39.08 1.21
N GLN A 46 -13.34 39.52 -0.04
CA GLN A 46 -12.39 40.42 -0.70
C GLN A 46 -12.26 41.79 -0.01
N ASP A 47 -13.30 42.24 0.70
CA ASP A 47 -13.26 43.52 1.44
C ASP A 47 -12.66 43.40 2.86
N GLY A 48 -12.12 42.24 3.22
CA GLY A 48 -11.46 42.02 4.51
C GLY A 48 -12.41 41.69 5.65
N GLU A 49 -13.64 41.27 5.34
CA GLU A 49 -14.64 40.89 6.33
C GLU A 49 -14.67 39.37 6.52
N ILE A 50 -15.09 38.95 7.73
CA ILE A 50 -15.56 37.60 7.98
C ILE A 50 -17.06 37.67 8.24
N VAL A 51 -17.83 36.94 7.43
CA VAL A 51 -19.28 36.84 7.56
C VAL A 51 -19.64 35.43 8.03
N VAL A 52 -20.57 35.34 8.97
CA VAL A 52 -20.93 34.09 9.65
C VAL A 52 -22.41 33.79 9.42
N TRP A 53 -22.71 32.61 8.87
CA TRP A 53 -24.06 32.09 8.73
C TRP A 53 -24.28 30.88 9.62
N SER A 54 -25.51 30.69 10.07
CA SER A 54 -25.91 29.50 10.83
C SER A 54 -26.06 28.29 9.91
N LEU A 55 -25.48 27.14 10.27
CA LEU A 55 -25.66 25.87 9.55
C LEU A 55 -27.09 25.32 9.65
N SER A 56 -27.80 25.62 10.74
CA SER A 56 -29.17 25.15 10.95
C SER A 56 -30.23 26.00 10.26
N THR A 57 -30.03 27.31 10.19
CA THR A 57 -31.04 28.25 9.69
C THR A 57 -30.65 28.95 8.40
N PHE A 58 -29.38 28.89 7.98
CA PHE A 58 -28.82 29.61 6.84
C PHE A 58 -28.97 31.13 6.92
N HIS A 59 -29.31 31.68 8.09
CA HIS A 59 -29.36 33.12 8.32
C HIS A 59 -27.98 33.64 8.71
N GLN A 60 -27.67 34.86 8.28
CA GLN A 60 -26.48 35.56 8.73
C GLN A 60 -26.61 35.88 10.22
N VAL A 61 -25.64 35.43 11.01
CA VAL A 61 -25.61 35.58 12.47
C VAL A 61 -24.69 36.74 12.87
N GLN A 62 -23.53 36.86 12.22
CA GLN A 62 -22.52 37.87 12.55
C GLN A 62 -21.76 38.32 11.30
N GLN A 63 -21.17 39.51 11.39
CA GLN A 63 -20.26 40.09 10.39
C GLN A 63 -19.24 40.95 11.13
N VAL A 64 -17.96 40.79 10.80
CA VAL A 64 -16.87 41.54 11.42
C VAL A 64 -15.85 41.98 10.37
N GLN A 65 -15.39 43.23 10.47
CA GLN A 65 -14.21 43.67 9.72
C GLN A 65 -12.98 43.02 10.37
N ALA A 66 -12.39 42.05 9.69
CA ALA A 66 -11.31 41.25 10.24
C ALA A 66 -9.93 41.80 9.83
N HIS A 67 -9.79 42.19 8.57
CA HIS A 67 -8.51 42.60 7.96
C HIS A 67 -8.66 43.93 7.21
N LYS A 68 -7.53 44.55 6.85
CA LYS A 68 -7.55 45.78 6.03
C LYS A 68 -7.70 45.48 4.55
N ARG A 69 -7.43 44.23 4.16
CA ARG A 69 -7.45 43.72 2.79
C ARG A 69 -8.12 42.34 2.74
N SER A 70 -8.25 41.80 1.53
CA SER A 70 -8.85 40.52 1.22
C SER A 70 -8.45 39.41 2.18
N VAL A 71 -9.43 38.72 2.77
CA VAL A 71 -9.20 37.53 3.60
C VAL A 71 -8.89 36.35 2.66
N MET A 72 -7.70 35.78 2.77
CA MET A 72 -7.19 34.77 1.82
C MET A 72 -7.35 33.34 2.31
N SER A 73 -7.31 33.11 3.63
CA SER A 73 -7.49 31.78 4.21
C SER A 73 -8.20 31.86 5.55
N LEU A 74 -9.10 30.91 5.78
CA LEU A 74 -9.77 30.62 7.04
C LEU A 74 -9.51 29.17 7.39
N SER A 75 -9.09 28.91 8.63
CA SER A 75 -8.89 27.54 9.13
C SER A 75 -9.34 27.43 10.58
N LEU A 76 -9.92 26.29 10.94
CA LEU A 76 -10.33 26.00 12.31
C LEU A 76 -9.27 25.12 12.98
N SER A 77 -9.04 25.32 14.27
CA SER A 77 -8.30 24.34 15.06
C SER A 77 -9.09 23.01 15.15
N PRO A 78 -8.43 21.84 15.25
CA PRO A 78 -9.12 20.55 15.30
C PRO A 78 -10.10 20.42 16.47
N ASP A 79 -9.76 21.01 17.62
CA ASP A 79 -10.61 21.10 18.82
C ASP A 79 -11.75 22.14 18.73
N GLY A 80 -11.79 22.93 17.66
CA GLY A 80 -12.76 23.99 17.42
C GLY A 80 -12.63 25.20 18.34
N ARG A 81 -11.53 25.38 19.08
CA ARG A 81 -11.32 26.55 19.96
C ARG A 81 -10.97 27.84 19.21
N TYR A 82 -10.30 27.73 18.07
CA TYR A 82 -9.77 28.87 17.33
C TYR A 82 -10.22 28.87 15.87
N LEU A 83 -10.51 30.06 15.35
CA LEU A 83 -10.63 30.34 13.93
C LEU A 83 -9.47 31.25 13.54
N PHE A 84 -8.61 30.79 12.64
CA PHE A 84 -7.49 31.57 12.11
C PHE A 84 -7.93 32.26 10.82
N SER A 85 -7.57 33.54 10.67
CA SER A 85 -7.76 34.28 9.43
C SER A 85 -6.48 34.98 9.00
N SER A 86 -6.15 34.84 7.72
CA SER A 86 -5.03 35.53 7.08
C SER A 86 -5.51 36.27 5.83
N ALA A 87 -4.72 37.23 5.35
CA ALA A 87 -5.14 38.16 4.32
C ALA A 87 -3.99 38.62 3.41
N CYS A 88 -4.31 39.47 2.43
CA CYS A 88 -3.32 40.26 1.66
C CYS A 88 -2.63 41.36 2.50
N ASP A 89 -2.50 41.15 3.80
CA ASP A 89 -1.79 41.99 4.76
C ASP A 89 -0.92 41.12 5.67
N PRO A 90 0.13 41.68 6.32
CA PRO A 90 1.09 40.89 7.10
C PRO A 90 0.57 40.51 8.49
N ILE A 91 -0.75 40.56 8.72
CA ILE A 91 -1.39 40.30 10.01
C ILE A 91 -2.18 38.99 9.92
N ILE A 92 -2.03 38.14 10.94
CA ILE A 92 -2.91 37.00 11.17
C ILE A 92 -3.77 37.30 12.39
N ASN A 93 -5.06 36.98 12.29
CA ASN A 93 -5.98 37.10 13.41
C ASN A 93 -6.46 35.74 13.87
N VAL A 94 -6.64 35.61 15.18
CA VAL A 94 -7.21 34.42 15.81
C VAL A 94 -8.48 34.83 16.54
N TRP A 95 -9.57 34.14 16.25
CA TRP A 95 -10.91 34.48 16.73
C TRP A 95 -11.47 33.35 17.59
N CYS A 96 -12.32 33.70 18.56
CA CYS A 96 -13.21 32.73 19.18
C CYS A 96 -14.33 32.41 18.17
N PRO A 97 -14.47 31.17 17.67
CA PRO A 97 -15.45 30.85 16.63
C PRO A 97 -16.91 31.10 17.04
N ARG A 98 -17.20 31.05 18.35
CA ARG A 98 -18.55 31.21 18.90
C ARG A 98 -18.98 32.68 19.03
N THR A 99 -18.08 33.55 19.50
CA THR A 99 -18.40 34.95 19.82
C THR A 99 -17.85 35.94 18.79
N MET A 100 -16.94 35.49 17.92
CA MET A 100 -16.14 36.30 17.00
C MET A 100 -15.36 37.43 17.70
N VAL A 101 -14.96 37.21 18.96
CA VAL A 101 -13.99 38.05 19.65
C VAL A 101 -12.59 37.78 19.10
N ARG A 102 -11.82 38.84 18.81
CA ARG A 102 -10.43 38.77 18.35
C ARG A 102 -9.52 38.46 19.54
N LEU A 103 -9.10 37.20 19.66
CA LEU A 103 -8.25 36.73 20.75
C LEU A 103 -6.80 37.16 20.55
N PHE A 104 -6.26 36.91 19.35
CA PHE A 104 -4.87 37.23 19.03
C PHE A 104 -4.75 38.03 17.75
N GLU A 105 -3.79 38.96 17.75
CA GLU A 105 -3.20 39.60 16.59
C GLU A 105 -1.75 39.16 16.48
N ILE A 106 -1.36 38.59 15.35
CA ILE A 106 -0.03 38.02 15.13
C ILE A 106 0.62 38.73 13.95
N TYR A 107 1.87 39.16 14.10
CA TYR A 107 2.64 39.75 13.01
C TYR A 107 4.11 39.34 13.04
N GLY A 108 4.73 39.32 11.86
CA GLY A 108 6.15 39.01 11.68
C GLY A 108 7.07 40.24 11.76
N ASN A 109 8.33 39.99 12.11
CA ASN A 109 9.39 41.00 12.14
C ASN A 109 9.85 41.48 10.75
N HIS A 110 9.52 40.72 9.71
CA HIS A 110 9.90 41.00 8.33
C HIS A 110 8.68 41.32 7.48
N ASP A 111 8.90 41.89 6.31
CA ASP A 111 7.84 42.04 5.33
C ASP A 111 7.61 40.71 4.60
N VAL A 112 6.39 40.20 4.73
CA VAL A 112 6.00 38.89 4.22
C VAL A 112 5.12 38.98 2.98
N GLY A 113 4.61 40.19 2.68
CA GLY A 113 3.61 40.40 1.65
C GLY A 113 2.29 39.74 2.03
N ASP A 114 1.63 39.13 1.05
CA ASP A 114 0.38 38.41 1.24
C ASP A 114 0.60 37.08 1.98
N ILE A 115 -0.35 36.71 2.83
CA ILE A 115 -0.35 35.42 3.55
C ILE A 115 -1.45 34.55 2.93
N PHE A 116 -1.05 33.45 2.32
CA PHE A 116 -1.95 32.60 1.52
C PHE A 116 -2.55 31.45 2.32
N SER A 117 -1.80 30.90 3.27
CA SER A 117 -2.22 29.69 3.98
C SER A 117 -1.79 29.69 5.44
N THR A 118 -2.59 29.00 6.25
CA THR A 118 -2.34 28.77 7.67
C THR A 118 -2.60 27.30 8.00
N ALA A 119 -1.79 26.73 8.90
CA ALA A 119 -1.96 25.37 9.38
C ALA A 119 -1.61 25.30 10.87
N TYR A 120 -2.49 24.74 11.68
CA TYR A 120 -2.34 24.73 13.15
C TYR A 120 -2.08 23.31 13.66
N SER A 121 -1.02 23.16 14.44
CA SER A 121 -0.67 21.93 15.16
C SER A 121 -1.23 22.00 16.58
N GLU A 122 -2.15 21.09 16.90
CA GLU A 122 -2.69 20.98 18.26
C GLU A 122 -1.66 20.35 19.21
N GLN A 123 -0.89 19.36 18.72
CA GLN A 123 0.16 18.69 19.50
C GLN A 123 1.21 19.67 20.03
N HIS A 124 1.52 20.72 19.26
CA HIS A 124 2.56 21.70 19.59
C HIS A 124 2.01 23.09 19.94
N ASP A 125 0.69 23.30 19.98
CA ASP A 125 0.05 24.62 20.17
C ASP A 125 0.63 25.71 19.25
N THR A 126 0.96 25.33 18.01
CA THR A 126 1.77 26.15 17.10
C THR A 126 1.08 26.36 15.76
N LEU A 127 0.96 27.63 15.36
CA LEU A 127 0.41 28.06 14.08
C LEU A 127 1.55 28.26 13.07
N TYR A 128 1.45 27.62 11.91
CA TYR A 128 2.34 27.78 10.76
C TYR A 128 1.69 28.67 9.69
N ILE A 129 2.50 29.52 9.06
CA ILE A 129 2.07 30.61 8.19
C ILE A 129 2.86 30.55 6.88
N GLY A 130 2.16 30.39 5.76
CA GLY A 130 2.73 30.34 4.41
C GLY A 130 2.55 31.67 3.69
N ALA A 131 3.65 32.29 3.28
CA ALA A 131 3.65 33.66 2.79
C ALA A 131 4.18 33.83 1.34
N GLN A 132 3.91 35.00 0.77
CA GLN A 132 4.35 35.42 -0.56
C GLN A 132 5.88 35.52 -0.68
N ASN A 133 6.58 35.87 0.39
CA ASN A 133 8.04 36.00 0.38
C ASN A 133 8.79 34.65 0.49
N MET A 134 8.17 33.53 0.09
CA MET A 134 8.76 32.19 0.06
C MET A 134 9.09 31.62 1.45
N THR A 135 8.49 32.16 2.52
CA THR A 135 8.75 31.73 3.89
C THR A 135 7.62 30.92 4.48
N ILE A 136 7.98 29.98 5.36
CA ILE A 136 7.06 29.44 6.37
C ILE A 136 7.49 29.99 7.73
N GLN A 137 6.60 30.67 8.42
CA GLN A 137 6.80 31.20 9.77
C GLN A 137 5.94 30.44 10.76
N TRP A 138 6.32 30.44 12.04
CA TRP A 138 5.52 29.78 13.07
C TRP A 138 5.49 30.53 14.40
N VAL A 139 4.42 30.32 15.14
CA VAL A 139 4.20 30.96 16.44
C VAL A 139 3.43 30.04 17.38
N THR A 140 3.89 29.94 18.62
CA THR A 140 3.21 29.18 19.68
C THR A 140 2.27 30.10 20.44
N LEU A 141 0.96 29.82 20.45
CA LEU A 141 -0.04 30.79 20.94
C LEU A 141 0.04 31.00 22.45
N SER A 142 0.39 29.96 23.21
CA SER A 142 0.54 30.02 24.66
C SER A 142 1.88 30.61 25.15
N ASP A 143 2.85 30.88 24.26
CA ASP A 143 4.16 31.39 24.66
C ASP A 143 4.08 32.83 25.19
N PRO A 144 4.41 33.08 26.47
CA PRO A 144 4.34 34.42 27.04
C PRO A 144 5.46 35.35 26.56
N THR A 145 6.56 34.82 26.01
CA THR A 145 7.78 35.58 25.69
C THR A 145 7.65 36.41 24.41
N ILE A 146 6.76 36.01 23.52
CA ILE A 146 6.48 36.65 22.22
C ILE A 146 5.38 37.71 22.29
N LYS A 147 4.84 37.99 23.49
CA LYS A 147 3.83 39.03 23.68
C LYS A 147 4.42 40.39 23.40
N SER A 148 3.77 41.12 22.51
CA SER A 148 4.15 42.48 22.12
C SER A 148 3.12 43.50 22.59
N THR A 149 3.53 44.75 22.66
CA THR A 149 2.60 45.85 22.93
C THR A 149 1.91 46.28 21.63
N PRO A 150 0.60 46.60 21.67
CA PRO A 150 -0.13 47.07 20.49
C PRO A 150 0.46 48.32 19.83
N ASP A 151 1.27 49.10 20.56
CA ASP A 151 1.94 50.32 20.11
C ASP A 151 3.40 50.13 19.70
N SER A 152 3.85 48.88 19.54
CA SER A 152 5.22 48.57 19.12
C SER A 152 5.59 49.28 17.82
N GLN A 153 6.78 49.89 17.78
CA GLN A 153 7.33 50.49 16.55
C GLN A 153 7.70 49.45 15.49
N ARG A 154 7.74 48.16 15.86
CA ARG A 154 7.95 47.04 14.94
C ARG A 154 6.66 46.58 14.26
N HIS A 155 5.51 46.99 14.79
CA HIS A 155 4.20 46.64 14.24
C HIS A 155 4.09 47.07 12.77
N PRO A 156 3.55 46.26 11.85
CA PRO A 156 3.49 46.59 10.42
C PRO A 156 2.89 47.97 10.11
N ASP A 157 1.87 48.37 10.87
CA ASP A 157 1.22 49.68 10.74
C ASP A 157 2.08 50.89 11.15
N ARG A 158 3.17 50.67 11.89
CA ARG A 158 4.02 51.74 12.45
C ARG A 158 5.48 51.64 11.97
N ARG A 159 5.95 50.45 11.61
CA ARG A 159 7.34 50.22 11.20
C ARG A 159 7.68 51.06 9.97
N SER A 160 8.82 51.76 10.03
CA SER A 160 9.29 52.60 8.93
C SER A 160 10.02 51.75 7.87
N HIS A 161 9.61 51.84 6.61
CA HIS A 161 10.33 51.21 5.50
C HIS A 161 11.54 52.05 5.11
N ARG A 162 12.76 51.46 5.14
CA ARG A 162 14.01 52.16 4.81
C ARG A 162 13.99 52.87 3.45
N PHE A 163 13.26 52.33 2.48
CA PHE A 163 13.16 52.92 1.14
C PHE A 163 11.97 53.88 0.97
N PHE A 164 10.79 53.57 1.53
CA PHE A 164 9.56 54.33 1.27
C PHE A 164 9.30 55.45 2.28
N ASP A 165 9.86 55.33 3.49
CA ASP A 165 9.69 56.30 4.58
C ASP A 165 10.97 57.13 4.81
N SER A 166 11.96 57.06 3.91
CA SER A 166 13.16 57.89 3.96
C SER A 166 12.82 59.36 3.69
N LYS A 167 13.14 60.24 4.65
CA LYS A 167 12.99 61.69 4.49
C LYS A 167 14.27 62.28 3.89
N ALA A 168 14.16 63.01 2.79
CA ALA A 168 15.22 63.95 2.38
C ALA A 168 15.35 65.07 3.44
N VAL A 169 16.51 65.74 3.51
CA VAL A 169 16.70 66.88 4.42
C VAL A 169 15.64 67.96 4.12
N GLY A 170 14.71 68.19 5.05
CA GLY A 170 13.57 69.11 4.88
C GLY A 170 12.27 68.51 4.32
N GLY A 171 12.21 67.21 4.05
CA GLY A 171 11.03 66.54 3.48
C GLY A 171 9.99 66.09 4.50
N THR A 172 8.71 66.21 4.15
CA THR A 172 7.57 65.66 4.89
C THR A 172 7.30 64.21 4.50
N SER A 173 6.95 63.36 5.48
CA SER A 173 6.56 61.97 5.22
C SER A 173 5.25 61.93 4.44
N THR A 174 5.13 61.02 3.47
CA THR A 174 3.84 60.72 2.83
C THR A 174 2.87 60.24 3.91
N PRO A 175 1.66 60.83 4.04
CA PRO A 175 0.67 60.36 5.00
C PRO A 175 0.28 58.92 4.66
N ARG A 176 0.28 58.03 5.67
CA ARG A 176 -0.21 56.66 5.50
C ARG A 176 -1.69 56.71 5.14
N ARG A 177 -2.12 55.89 4.17
CA ARG A 177 -3.56 55.71 3.88
C ARG A 177 -4.26 55.32 5.18
N SER A 178 -5.45 55.88 5.40
CA SER A 178 -6.34 55.48 6.48
C SER A 178 -7.73 55.50 5.88
N GLU A 179 -8.36 54.34 5.75
CA GLU A 179 -9.77 54.24 5.37
C GLU A 179 -10.61 54.13 6.65
N ASP A 180 -11.75 54.82 6.70
CA ASP A 180 -12.63 54.85 7.89
C ASP A 180 -13.01 53.44 8.35
N LYS A 181 -13.13 52.49 7.40
CA LYS A 181 -13.44 51.08 7.67
C LYS A 181 -12.38 50.33 8.49
N TRP A 182 -11.11 50.76 8.46
CA TRP A 182 -10.06 50.10 9.25
C TRP A 182 -10.22 50.34 10.75
N GLY A 183 -10.92 51.41 11.14
CA GLY A 183 -11.30 51.66 12.54
C GLY A 183 -12.35 50.68 13.07
N LEU A 184 -13.01 49.91 12.19
CA LEU A 184 -14.01 48.90 12.56
C LEU A 184 -13.37 47.57 12.97
N ILE A 185 -12.06 47.38 12.74
CA ILE A 185 -11.37 46.14 13.12
C ILE A 185 -11.31 46.06 14.65
N PRO A 186 -11.88 45.01 15.28
CA PRO A 186 -11.85 44.86 16.73
C PRO A 186 -10.42 44.82 17.27
N ARG A 187 -10.23 45.34 18.47
CA ARG A 187 -8.94 45.22 19.17
C ARG A 187 -8.74 43.77 19.60
N ALA A 188 -7.53 43.26 19.39
CA ALA A 188 -7.15 41.95 19.91
C ALA A 188 -6.95 41.99 21.43
N GLU A 189 -7.29 40.91 22.12
CA GLU A 189 -7.00 40.75 23.55
C GLU A 189 -5.49 40.64 23.80
N THR A 190 -4.77 39.94 22.91
CA THR A 190 -3.32 39.76 22.98
C THR A 190 -2.68 40.01 21.61
N VAL A 191 -1.52 40.68 21.60
CA VAL A 191 -0.71 40.89 20.39
C VAL A 191 0.58 40.07 20.51
N LEU A 192 0.90 39.29 19.47
CA LEU A 192 2.05 38.40 19.40
C LEU A 192 2.98 38.82 18.25
N GLU A 193 4.28 38.93 18.53
CA GLU A 193 5.32 39.20 17.54
C GLU A 193 6.10 37.91 17.27
N ILE A 194 6.12 37.45 16.01
CA ILE A 194 6.84 36.23 15.63
C ILE A 194 8.34 36.45 15.84
N ASP A 195 8.97 35.53 16.58
CA ASP A 195 10.40 35.58 16.84
C ASP A 195 11.21 35.52 15.53
N SER A 196 12.32 36.25 15.50
CA SER A 196 13.18 36.34 14.30
C SER A 196 13.82 35.01 13.88
N GLY A 197 13.93 34.04 14.81
CA GLY A 197 14.36 32.67 14.55
C GLY A 197 13.25 31.73 14.11
N SER A 198 11.98 32.11 14.26
CA SER A 198 10.81 31.28 13.92
C SER A 198 10.40 31.43 12.45
N VAL A 199 11.38 31.30 11.54
CA VAL A 199 11.18 31.44 10.10
C VAL A 199 12.06 30.47 9.31
N ARG A 200 11.42 29.70 8.43
CA ARG A 200 12.08 28.94 7.37
C ARG A 200 12.08 29.78 6.10
N LYS A 201 13.24 30.36 5.78
CA LYS A 201 13.45 31.09 4.53
C LYS A 201 13.62 30.11 3.37
N PHE A 202 13.08 30.46 2.20
CA PHE A 202 13.11 29.62 1.00
C PHE A 202 12.57 28.21 1.28
N ALA A 203 11.44 28.16 2.00
CA ALA A 203 10.73 26.90 2.22
C ALA A 203 10.34 26.29 0.85
N HIS A 204 9.88 27.15 -0.06
CA HIS A 204 9.69 26.89 -1.49
C HIS A 204 10.40 27.97 -2.30
N TYR A 205 10.69 27.72 -3.58
CA TYR A 205 11.17 28.73 -4.54
C TYR A 205 10.01 29.44 -5.25
N GLY A 206 8.90 29.61 -4.54
CA GLY A 206 7.67 30.25 -4.98
C GLY A 206 6.79 30.58 -3.78
N TYR A 207 5.58 31.10 -4.04
CA TYR A 207 4.62 31.40 -2.98
C TYR A 207 4.17 30.10 -2.29
N VAL A 208 3.95 30.15 -0.97
CA VAL A 208 3.43 29.00 -0.22
C VAL A 208 1.91 29.03 -0.22
N TYR A 209 1.30 28.46 -1.25
CA TYR A 209 -0.14 28.61 -1.51
C TYR A 209 -1.04 27.83 -0.56
N CYS A 210 -0.63 26.62 -0.19
CA CYS A 210 -1.45 25.73 0.62
C CYS A 210 -0.59 24.95 1.63
N MET A 211 -1.18 24.67 2.79
CA MET A 211 -0.57 23.89 3.85
C MET A 211 -1.62 23.09 4.60
N LEU A 212 -1.25 21.94 5.13
CA LEU A 212 -2.07 21.15 6.07
C LEU A 212 -1.20 20.45 7.11
N ILE A 213 -1.77 20.17 8.28
CA ILE A 213 -1.17 19.30 9.28
C ILE A 213 -1.73 17.89 9.11
N ALA A 214 -0.86 16.90 9.16
CA ALA A 214 -1.22 15.49 9.08
C ALA A 214 -0.55 14.70 10.21
N LYS A 215 -1.25 13.71 10.75
CA LYS A 215 -0.75 12.85 11.82
C LYS A 215 -0.32 11.50 11.24
N GLY A 216 0.98 11.19 11.32
CA GLY A 216 1.57 9.94 10.80
C GLY A 216 1.24 9.60 9.34
N PRO A 217 1.38 10.52 8.36
CA PRO A 217 0.94 10.28 6.97
C PRO A 217 1.87 9.36 6.16
N THR A 218 2.95 8.86 6.75
CA THR A 218 3.92 7.97 6.09
C THR A 218 4.58 7.08 7.14
N VAL A 219 5.01 5.88 6.75
CA VAL A 219 5.77 4.97 7.61
C VAL A 219 7.08 5.57 8.13
N GLU A 220 7.63 6.59 7.48
CA GLU A 220 8.83 7.30 7.95
C GLU A 220 8.57 8.12 9.22
N VAL A 221 7.31 8.49 9.49
CA VAL A 221 6.88 9.33 10.61
C VAL A 221 6.12 8.47 11.62
N ASN A 222 6.29 8.71 12.92
CA ASN A 222 5.53 7.93 13.91
C ASN A 222 4.02 8.16 13.74
N PRO A 223 3.17 7.13 13.95
CA PRO A 223 1.72 7.27 13.84
C PRO A 223 1.14 8.38 14.72
N ASP A 224 1.84 8.74 15.80
CA ASP A 224 1.43 9.76 16.75
C ASP A 224 1.99 11.16 16.52
N ASP A 225 2.95 11.31 15.61
CA ASP A 225 3.60 12.60 15.36
C ASP A 225 2.90 13.37 14.25
N GLU A 226 2.71 14.68 14.47
CA GLU A 226 2.25 15.62 13.45
C GLU A 226 3.38 16.07 12.51
N VAL A 227 3.04 16.22 11.23
CA VAL A 227 3.90 16.82 10.21
C VAL A 227 3.14 17.90 9.46
N LEU A 228 3.89 18.90 9.01
CA LEU A 228 3.38 19.94 8.13
C LEU A 228 3.63 19.54 6.68
N ILE A 229 2.60 19.60 5.84
CA ILE A 229 2.71 19.42 4.39
C ILE A 229 2.45 20.76 3.73
N SER A 230 3.34 21.21 2.83
CA SER A 230 3.21 22.48 2.12
C SER A 230 3.32 22.31 0.61
N GLY A 231 2.48 23.03 -0.13
CA GLY A 231 2.51 23.13 -1.59
C GLY A 231 3.00 24.50 -2.05
N GLY A 232 3.98 24.51 -2.94
CA GLY A 232 4.65 25.71 -3.43
C GLY A 232 4.25 26.13 -4.84
N GLY A 233 4.48 27.41 -5.14
CA GLY A 233 4.39 27.95 -6.49
C GLY A 233 5.46 27.43 -7.45
N ASP A 234 6.51 26.80 -6.92
CA ASP A 234 7.54 26.08 -7.66
C ASP A 234 7.06 24.70 -8.19
N GLY A 235 5.86 24.26 -7.82
CA GLY A 235 5.30 22.97 -8.22
C GLY A 235 5.71 21.80 -7.32
N THR A 236 6.52 22.07 -6.29
CA THR A 236 6.96 21.07 -5.31
C THR A 236 6.01 20.99 -4.12
N ILE A 237 5.99 19.81 -3.51
CA ILE A 237 5.30 19.55 -2.25
C ILE A 237 6.34 19.07 -1.24
N LYS A 238 6.33 19.64 -0.04
CA LYS A 238 7.32 19.32 1.00
C LYS A 238 6.65 18.88 2.28
N LEU A 239 7.20 17.85 2.90
CA LEU A 239 6.82 17.40 4.24
C LEU A 239 7.89 17.86 5.22
N TRP A 240 7.43 18.44 6.33
CA TRP A 240 8.28 18.99 7.37
C TRP A 240 7.99 18.30 8.70
N SER A 241 9.04 17.75 9.31
CA SER A 241 9.01 17.29 10.69
C SER A 241 8.96 18.50 11.62
N LEU A 242 8.04 18.43 12.58
CA LEU A 242 7.86 19.42 13.63
C LEU A 242 8.71 18.99 14.82
N ASP A 243 9.96 19.45 14.89
CA ASP A 243 10.87 19.02 15.96
C ASP A 243 10.37 19.52 17.33
N LYS A 244 10.52 18.69 18.37
CA LYS A 244 10.35 19.15 19.77
C LYS A 244 11.44 20.19 20.08
N PRO A 245 11.09 21.38 20.60
CA PRO A 245 12.10 22.37 21.00
C PRO A 245 12.95 21.78 22.13
N GLY A 246 14.23 21.47 21.86
CA GLY A 246 15.12 20.92 22.90
C GLY A 246 16.45 20.30 22.48
N ARG A 247 16.69 20.00 21.19
CA ARG A 247 18.04 19.65 20.69
C ARG A 247 18.53 20.73 19.72
N SER A 248 19.00 21.84 20.27
CA SER A 248 19.84 22.76 19.51
C SER A 248 21.15 22.04 19.20
N ASP A 249 21.30 21.56 17.97
CA ASP A 249 22.62 21.16 17.48
C ASP A 249 23.40 22.46 17.25
N SER A 250 24.33 22.78 18.16
CA SER A 250 25.12 24.02 18.13
C SER A 250 26.02 24.16 16.90
N SER A 251 26.03 23.14 16.04
CA SER A 251 26.80 23.05 14.81
C SER A 251 26.14 23.71 13.60
N ASN A 252 24.81 23.95 13.59
CA ASN A 252 24.14 24.52 12.41
C ASN A 252 22.86 25.35 12.72
N PRO A 253 22.95 26.69 12.86
CA PRO A 253 21.82 27.56 13.23
C PRO A 253 20.70 27.67 12.17
N GLN A 254 20.81 27.00 11.02
CA GLN A 254 19.74 26.91 10.01
C GLN A 254 18.71 25.79 10.28
N HIS A 255 18.88 25.02 11.36
CA HIS A 255 18.05 23.84 11.70
C HIS A 255 17.04 24.05 12.84
N ASN A 256 16.77 25.27 13.28
CA ASN A 256 15.72 25.49 14.29
C ASN A 256 14.32 25.41 13.69
N GLY A 257 13.50 24.45 14.14
CA GLY A 257 12.05 24.38 13.94
C GLY A 257 11.59 23.33 12.92
N LEU A 258 11.66 23.67 11.63
CA LEU A 258 11.15 22.83 10.54
C LEU A 258 12.29 22.10 9.81
N ARG A 259 12.25 20.76 9.83
CA ARG A 259 13.18 19.90 9.07
C ARG A 259 12.46 19.23 7.91
N GLU A 260 12.93 19.48 6.69
CA GLU A 260 12.43 18.80 5.48
C GLU A 260 12.73 17.31 5.59
N ILE A 261 11.69 16.48 5.51
CA ILE A 261 11.81 15.01 5.52
C ILE A 261 11.56 14.41 4.13
N MET A 262 10.74 15.07 3.30
CA MET A 262 10.41 14.60 1.96
C MET A 262 10.09 15.78 1.05
N CYS A 263 10.49 15.65 -0.22
CA CYS A 263 10.15 16.58 -1.30
C CYS A 263 9.58 15.77 -2.47
N LEU A 264 8.38 16.13 -2.93
CA LEU A 264 7.67 15.51 -4.04
C LEU A 264 7.51 16.52 -5.18
N GLY A 265 7.35 15.99 -6.39
CA GLY A 265 7.27 16.79 -7.61
C GLY A 265 8.64 17.24 -8.11
N THR A 266 8.62 18.05 -9.16
CA THR A 266 9.80 18.68 -9.74
C THR A 266 9.57 20.18 -9.78
N ASP A 267 10.64 20.96 -9.78
CA ASP A 267 10.56 22.41 -9.99
C ASP A 267 10.21 22.68 -11.47
N ASP A 268 8.92 22.60 -11.77
CA ASP A 268 8.31 22.78 -13.10
C ASP A 268 7.49 24.08 -13.18
N ALA A 269 7.44 24.85 -12.09
CA ALA A 269 6.60 26.04 -11.90
C ALA A 269 5.09 25.79 -12.09
N GLU A 270 4.63 24.53 -12.07
CA GLU A 270 3.21 24.19 -12.05
C GLU A 270 2.69 24.25 -10.61
N SER A 271 2.37 25.48 -10.17
CA SER A 271 1.98 25.78 -8.80
C SER A 271 0.97 24.80 -8.19
N VAL A 272 1.28 24.33 -6.98
CA VAL A 272 0.36 23.51 -6.18
C VAL A 272 -0.56 24.44 -5.39
N LEU A 273 -1.84 24.46 -5.76
CA LEU A 273 -2.82 25.42 -5.23
C LEU A 273 -3.62 24.87 -4.06
N SER A 274 -3.80 23.55 -3.99
CA SER A 274 -4.59 22.89 -2.95
C SER A 274 -4.08 21.48 -2.67
N LEU A 275 -4.28 21.03 -1.43
CA LEU A 275 -3.88 19.71 -0.95
C LEU A 275 -5.05 19.05 -0.23
N ALA A 276 -5.20 17.74 -0.41
CA ALA A 276 -6.07 16.88 0.38
C ALA A 276 -5.36 15.56 0.67
N LEU A 277 -5.61 14.97 1.83
CA LEU A 277 -4.93 13.76 2.29
C LEU A 277 -5.94 12.64 2.59
N ASP A 278 -5.55 11.40 2.27
CA ASP A 278 -6.21 10.16 2.68
C ASP A 278 -5.16 9.12 3.08
N GLY A 279 -4.94 8.94 4.39
CA GLY A 279 -3.88 8.06 4.89
C GLY A 279 -2.51 8.52 4.39
N SER A 280 -1.80 7.65 3.64
CA SER A 280 -0.54 7.98 2.97
C SER A 280 -0.68 8.48 1.54
N PHE A 281 -1.91 8.67 1.05
CA PHE A 281 -2.17 9.16 -0.29
C PHE A 281 -2.42 10.67 -0.25
N LEU A 282 -1.58 11.41 -0.95
CA LEU A 282 -1.68 12.87 -1.04
C LEU A 282 -2.20 13.27 -2.43
N TYR A 283 -3.25 14.08 -2.43
CA TYR A 283 -3.84 14.68 -3.63
C TYR A 283 -3.42 16.14 -3.73
N ALA A 284 -2.82 16.50 -4.86
CA ALA A 284 -2.32 17.85 -5.12
C ALA A 284 -3.02 18.45 -6.34
N GLY A 285 -3.74 19.56 -6.11
CA GLY A 285 -4.41 20.32 -7.16
C GLY A 285 -3.44 21.33 -7.77
N LYS A 286 -3.23 21.22 -9.08
CA LYS A 286 -2.30 22.04 -9.86
C LYS A 286 -3.04 22.91 -10.88
N LEU A 287 -2.27 23.77 -11.54
CA LEU A 287 -2.71 24.56 -12.69
C LEU A 287 -3.24 23.68 -13.83
N GLY A 288 -4.11 24.26 -14.65
CA GLY A 288 -4.68 23.58 -15.82
C GLY A 288 -5.60 22.42 -15.47
N GLY A 289 -6.13 22.33 -14.25
CA GLY A 289 -7.14 21.33 -13.90
C GLY A 289 -6.58 19.93 -13.60
N ILE A 290 -5.29 19.87 -13.28
CA ILE A 290 -4.57 18.64 -12.97
C ILE A 290 -4.69 18.33 -11.48
N VAL A 291 -4.93 17.06 -11.15
CA VAL A 291 -4.78 16.52 -9.80
C VAL A 291 -3.76 15.40 -9.82
N GLU A 292 -2.67 15.56 -9.09
CA GLU A 292 -1.65 14.52 -8.93
C GLU A 292 -1.93 13.70 -7.66
N LEU A 293 -1.85 12.38 -7.78
CA LEU A 293 -1.94 11.44 -6.66
C LEU A 293 -0.54 10.89 -6.33
N TRP A 294 -0.10 11.13 -5.11
CA TRP A 294 1.20 10.73 -4.59
C TRP A 294 1.05 9.70 -3.47
N ASP A 295 1.94 8.72 -3.46
CA ASP A 295 2.13 7.76 -2.36
C ASP A 295 3.28 8.25 -1.47
N LEU A 296 2.95 8.66 -0.24
CA LEU A 296 3.90 9.21 0.73
C LEU A 296 4.81 8.15 1.37
N ASP A 297 4.53 6.86 1.22
CA ASP A 297 5.40 5.80 1.75
C ASP A 297 6.53 5.45 0.78
N THR A 298 6.29 5.61 -0.52
CA THR A 298 7.28 5.32 -1.57
C THR A 298 7.80 6.57 -2.28
N ALA A 299 7.23 7.75 -1.98
CA ALA A 299 7.47 9.02 -2.67
C ALA A 299 7.22 8.95 -4.20
N GLN A 300 6.34 8.06 -4.66
CA GLN A 300 6.06 7.87 -6.08
C GLN A 300 4.74 8.54 -6.49
N ARG A 301 4.74 9.20 -7.66
CA ARG A 301 3.51 9.68 -8.32
C ARG A 301 2.78 8.50 -8.94
N LEU A 302 1.59 8.20 -8.44
CA LEU A 302 0.79 7.06 -8.88
C LEU A 302 -0.06 7.39 -10.10
N ARG A 303 -0.68 8.58 -10.11
CA ARG A 303 -1.66 8.96 -11.14
C ARG A 303 -1.70 10.47 -11.36
N VAL A 304 -2.10 10.85 -12.56
CA VAL A 304 -2.47 12.21 -12.94
C VAL A 304 -3.92 12.19 -13.43
N ILE A 305 -4.80 12.91 -12.75
CA ILE A 305 -6.23 13.02 -13.07
C ILE A 305 -6.45 14.38 -13.73
N LYS A 306 -7.01 14.39 -14.94
CA LYS A 306 -7.45 15.63 -15.59
C LYS A 306 -8.88 15.91 -15.17
N ALA A 307 -9.03 16.60 -14.03
CA ALA A 307 -10.34 16.85 -13.46
C ALA A 307 -11.14 17.85 -14.32
N GLN A 308 -10.50 18.96 -14.72
CA GLN A 308 -11.14 20.06 -15.47
C GLN A 308 -10.16 20.72 -16.45
N ASN A 309 -10.63 21.70 -17.24
CA ASN A 309 -9.80 22.46 -18.20
C ASN A 309 -9.19 23.75 -17.60
N HIS A 310 -9.52 24.05 -16.34
CA HIS A 310 -9.09 25.25 -15.62
C HIS A 310 -8.56 24.87 -14.24
N ASP A 311 -7.82 25.79 -13.62
CA ASP A 311 -7.08 25.56 -12.37
C ASP A 311 -7.95 25.01 -11.24
N ILE A 312 -7.43 24.00 -10.52
CA ILE A 312 -8.11 23.42 -9.35
C ILE A 312 -7.81 24.27 -8.13
N MET A 313 -8.75 25.16 -7.80
CA MET A 313 -8.58 26.14 -6.72
C MET A 313 -8.77 25.54 -5.32
N SER A 314 -9.58 24.48 -5.20
CA SER A 314 -9.84 23.80 -3.93
C SER A 314 -10.04 22.30 -4.14
N LEU A 315 -9.46 21.52 -3.24
CA LEU A 315 -9.61 20.08 -3.12
C LEU A 315 -10.14 19.75 -1.73
N GLN A 316 -11.13 18.88 -1.66
CA GLN A 316 -11.67 18.37 -0.40
C GLN A 316 -11.85 16.86 -0.50
N MET A 317 -11.52 16.15 0.57
CA MET A 317 -11.82 14.74 0.70
C MET A 317 -12.97 14.56 1.70
N GLY A 318 -14.03 13.87 1.31
CA GLY A 318 -15.21 13.72 2.17
C GLY A 318 -16.14 12.62 1.71
N TRP A 319 -16.61 11.80 2.67
CA TRP A 319 -17.54 10.68 2.46
C TRP A 319 -17.06 9.67 1.40
N GLY A 320 -15.75 9.52 1.26
CA GLY A 320 -15.09 8.66 0.28
C GLY A 320 -15.05 9.17 -1.14
N TYR A 321 -15.35 10.45 -1.35
CA TYR A 321 -15.23 11.10 -2.63
C TYR A 321 -14.18 12.20 -2.60
N LEU A 322 -13.48 12.34 -3.72
CA LEU A 322 -12.63 13.48 -4.00
C LEU A 322 -13.50 14.57 -4.63
N TRP A 323 -13.54 15.73 -4.00
CA TRP A 323 -14.30 16.89 -4.46
C TRP A 323 -13.33 17.94 -4.99
N THR A 324 -13.57 18.40 -6.22
CA THR A 324 -12.74 19.42 -6.85
C THR A 324 -13.61 20.61 -7.29
N THR A 325 -13.02 21.80 -7.21
CA THR A 325 -13.64 23.01 -7.76
C THR A 325 -12.66 23.74 -8.66
N SER A 326 -13.20 24.34 -9.71
CA SER A 326 -12.41 24.95 -10.77
C SER A 326 -12.69 26.44 -10.92
N ALA A 327 -11.72 27.13 -11.52
CA ALA A 327 -11.76 28.55 -11.83
C ALA A 327 -12.78 28.97 -12.91
N ASP A 328 -13.66 28.07 -13.37
CA ASP A 328 -14.74 28.32 -14.34
C ASP A 328 -16.15 28.14 -13.75
N GLY A 329 -16.27 28.00 -12.43
CA GLY A 329 -17.57 27.90 -11.74
C GLY A 329 -18.10 26.47 -11.61
N TRP A 330 -17.32 25.46 -11.99
CA TRP A 330 -17.71 24.05 -11.95
C TRP A 330 -17.15 23.31 -10.73
N ALA A 331 -17.99 22.46 -10.16
CA ALA A 331 -17.61 21.49 -9.14
C ALA A 331 -17.73 20.07 -9.71
N SER A 332 -16.90 19.17 -9.19
CA SER A 332 -16.87 17.78 -9.63
C SER A 332 -16.66 16.85 -8.45
N LYS A 333 -17.39 15.73 -8.45
CA LYS A 333 -17.33 14.63 -7.49
C LYS A 333 -16.67 13.45 -8.19
N PHE A 334 -15.54 12.98 -7.67
CA PHE A 334 -14.82 11.83 -8.19
C PHE A 334 -14.93 10.66 -7.23
N SER A 335 -15.08 9.45 -7.78
CA SER A 335 -14.89 8.22 -7.02
C SER A 335 -13.45 8.12 -6.51
N THR A 336 -13.24 7.41 -5.41
CA THR A 336 -11.91 7.05 -4.93
C THR A 336 -11.79 5.53 -4.84
N ALA A 337 -10.57 5.00 -4.76
CA ALA A 337 -10.37 3.56 -4.63
C ALA A 337 -10.77 3.04 -3.22
N HIS A 338 -10.41 3.80 -2.18
CA HIS A 338 -10.68 3.54 -0.76
C HIS A 338 -10.48 4.86 -0.01
N TYR A 339 -11.32 5.21 0.96
CA TYR A 339 -11.14 6.38 1.84
C TYR A 339 -11.65 6.09 3.26
N GLY A 340 -10.74 6.00 4.22
CA GLY A 340 -11.07 5.66 5.60
C GLY A 340 -12.00 4.45 5.72
N LYS A 341 -13.15 4.62 6.40
CA LYS A 341 -14.18 3.57 6.56
C LYS A 341 -15.07 3.37 5.33
N TYR A 342 -15.06 4.30 4.38
CA TYR A 342 -15.96 4.28 3.23
C TYR A 342 -15.36 3.37 2.15
N GLN A 343 -15.99 2.21 1.96
CA GLN A 343 -15.62 1.26 0.94
C GLN A 343 -16.54 1.47 -0.26
N HIS A 344 -16.16 2.37 -1.17
CA HIS A 344 -16.85 2.43 -2.46
C HIS A 344 -16.56 1.11 -3.18
N VAL A 345 -17.59 0.28 -3.32
CA VAL A 345 -17.56 -0.99 -4.04
C VAL A 345 -17.43 -0.68 -5.54
N SER A 346 -16.28 -0.13 -5.95
CA SER A 346 -15.94 0.00 -7.36
C SER A 346 -15.68 -1.43 -7.85
N ARG A 347 -16.72 -2.03 -8.44
CA ARG A 347 -16.66 -3.39 -9.01
C ARG A 347 -15.63 -3.46 -10.15
N ASN A 348 -15.31 -2.32 -10.77
CA ASN A 348 -14.37 -2.21 -11.86
C ASN A 348 -13.38 -1.06 -11.63
N VAL A 349 -12.12 -1.22 -12.06
CA VAL A 349 -11.11 -0.15 -11.92
C VAL A 349 -11.29 0.97 -12.94
N ALA A 350 -11.93 0.67 -14.07
CA ALA A 350 -12.36 1.72 -14.99
C ALA A 350 -13.19 2.81 -14.28
N GLN A 351 -13.87 2.46 -13.17
CA GLN A 351 -14.71 3.35 -12.36
C GLN A 351 -13.96 4.09 -11.23
N LYS A 352 -12.66 3.86 -11.01
CA LYS A 352 -11.86 4.57 -9.99
C LYS A 352 -11.43 5.95 -10.50
N TYR A 353 -11.61 6.99 -9.69
CA TYR A 353 -11.36 8.39 -10.06
C TYR A 353 -12.10 8.83 -11.33
N GLN A 354 -13.23 8.20 -11.61
CA GLN A 354 -14.18 8.71 -12.59
C GLN A 354 -14.91 9.90 -11.99
N CYS A 355 -15.17 10.89 -12.83
CA CYS A 355 -16.08 11.97 -12.49
C CYS A 355 -17.49 11.36 -12.39
N LEU A 356 -17.96 11.14 -11.16
CA LEU A 356 -19.30 10.63 -10.88
C LEU A 356 -20.35 11.70 -11.15
N ASN A 357 -20.02 12.93 -10.77
CA ASN A 357 -20.89 14.07 -10.95
C ASN A 357 -20.09 15.32 -11.30
N LYS A 358 -20.62 16.11 -12.23
CA LYS A 358 -20.10 17.42 -12.58
C LYS A 358 -21.27 18.37 -12.76
N TRP A 359 -21.24 19.46 -12.01
CA TRP A 359 -22.31 20.45 -12.04
C TRP A 359 -21.75 21.86 -11.95
N LYS A 360 -22.51 22.81 -12.49
CA LYS A 360 -22.17 24.23 -12.42
C LYS A 360 -22.61 24.76 -11.06
N ALA A 361 -21.70 24.78 -10.10
CA ALA A 361 -22.00 25.22 -8.74
C ALA A 361 -22.24 26.74 -8.66
N HIS A 362 -21.65 27.51 -9.57
CA HIS A 362 -21.84 28.95 -9.63
C HIS A 362 -22.12 29.39 -11.08
N SER A 363 -23.27 30.04 -11.28
CA SER A 363 -23.79 30.44 -12.59
C SER A 363 -23.82 31.96 -12.82
N GLY A 364 -23.21 32.74 -11.91
CA GLY A 364 -23.02 34.19 -12.05
C GLY A 364 -22.17 34.57 -13.26
N LYS A 365 -21.89 35.89 -13.42
CA LYS A 365 -21.15 36.60 -14.50
C LYS A 365 -20.23 35.70 -15.37
N GLU A 366 -20.06 36.04 -16.66
CA GLU A 366 -19.25 35.30 -17.68
C GLU A 366 -17.85 34.79 -17.25
N LYS A 367 -17.30 35.20 -16.10
CA LYS A 367 -16.01 34.76 -15.53
C LYS A 367 -16.10 34.45 -14.03
N THR A 368 -17.02 33.57 -13.63
CA THR A 368 -17.15 33.13 -12.23
C THR A 368 -16.09 32.08 -11.88
N LYS A 369 -15.41 32.27 -10.75
CA LYS A 369 -14.35 31.40 -10.23
C LYS A 369 -14.73 30.93 -8.83
N ILE A 370 -14.74 29.61 -8.61
CA ILE A 370 -14.83 29.06 -7.26
C ILE A 370 -13.44 29.14 -6.64
N LEU A 371 -13.36 29.71 -5.43
CA LEU A 371 -12.09 30.00 -4.77
C LEU A 371 -11.91 29.20 -3.48
N ALA A 372 -13.01 28.76 -2.87
CA ALA A 372 -12.99 27.94 -1.68
C ALA A 372 -14.11 26.90 -1.69
N SER A 373 -13.86 25.75 -1.07
CA SER A 373 -14.89 24.75 -0.79
C SER A 373 -14.65 24.07 0.56
N ALA A 374 -15.70 23.49 1.13
CA ALA A 374 -15.64 22.73 2.38
C ALA A 374 -16.67 21.59 2.39
N CYS A 375 -16.28 20.44 2.95
CA CYS A 375 -17.17 19.31 3.23
C CYS A 375 -17.53 19.30 4.72
N SER A 376 -18.80 19.09 5.05
CA SER A 376 -19.25 19.04 6.45
C SER A 376 -20.48 18.14 6.63
N THR A 377 -20.48 17.32 7.68
CA THR A 377 -21.66 16.55 8.09
C THR A 377 -22.34 17.25 9.26
N TYR A 378 -23.63 17.55 9.13
CA TYR A 378 -24.40 18.24 10.16
C TYR A 378 -25.78 17.59 10.32
N LYS A 379 -26.13 17.14 11.54
CA LYS A 379 -27.39 16.45 11.86
C LYS A 379 -27.72 15.30 10.89
N ASN A 380 -26.71 14.47 10.56
CA ASN A 380 -26.76 13.36 9.59
C ASN A 380 -26.93 13.76 8.12
N GLU A 381 -27.04 15.05 7.80
CA GLU A 381 -27.01 15.54 6.44
C GLU A 381 -25.58 15.86 6.02
N ARG A 382 -25.28 15.66 4.74
CA ARG A 382 -23.96 15.88 4.14
C ARG A 382 -23.99 17.15 3.30
N TYR A 383 -23.20 18.15 3.67
CA TYR A 383 -23.16 19.45 2.98
C TYR A 383 -21.81 19.69 2.31
N TYR A 384 -21.87 19.91 0.99
CA TYR A 384 -20.75 20.44 0.24
C TYR A 384 -20.99 21.93 0.00
N ILE A 385 -20.07 22.78 0.46
CA ILE A 385 -20.25 24.24 0.46
C ILE A 385 -19.18 24.86 -0.43
N THR A 386 -19.59 25.75 -1.34
CA THR A 386 -18.69 26.40 -2.31
C THR A 386 -18.83 27.92 -2.23
N GLY A 387 -17.71 28.64 -2.32
CA GLY A 387 -17.66 30.11 -2.30
C GLY A 387 -16.90 30.63 -3.53
N ALA A 388 -17.43 31.69 -4.14
CA ALA A 388 -16.93 32.21 -5.41
C ALA A 388 -16.86 33.74 -5.48
N ASN A 389 -16.26 34.22 -6.56
CA ASN A 389 -16.17 35.65 -6.88
C ASN A 389 -17.46 36.29 -7.42
N ASP A 390 -18.56 35.54 -7.47
CA ASP A 390 -19.90 36.05 -7.78
C ASP A 390 -20.64 36.58 -6.53
N ASN A 391 -19.95 36.58 -5.39
CA ASN A 391 -20.42 37.01 -4.07
C ASN A 391 -21.44 36.05 -3.42
N ASP A 392 -21.60 34.85 -3.99
CA ASP A 392 -22.51 33.84 -3.46
C ASP A 392 -21.71 32.72 -2.77
N ILE A 393 -22.37 32.09 -1.79
CA ILE A 393 -21.98 30.82 -1.17
C ILE A 393 -23.11 29.84 -1.46
N CYS A 394 -22.80 28.72 -2.11
CA CYS A 394 -23.79 27.69 -2.43
C CYS A 394 -23.63 26.52 -1.47
N VAL A 395 -24.74 26.10 -0.83
CA VAL A 395 -24.81 24.94 0.06
C VAL A 395 -25.52 23.81 -0.67
N TRP A 396 -24.79 22.72 -0.95
CA TRP A 396 -25.27 21.56 -1.68
C TRP A 396 -25.50 20.39 -0.73
N ASN A 397 -26.68 19.78 -0.77
CA ASN A 397 -26.99 18.56 -0.04
C ASN A 397 -26.60 17.33 -0.89
N ILE A 398 -25.85 16.40 -0.29
CA ILE A 398 -25.42 15.16 -0.92
C ILE A 398 -26.28 13.99 -0.40
N LYS A 399 -27.20 13.53 -1.25
CA LYS A 399 -28.08 12.39 -1.01
C LYS A 399 -27.55 11.14 -1.73
N ASP A 400 -26.61 10.42 -1.12
CA ASP A 400 -26.18 9.11 -1.64
C ASP A 400 -26.69 7.98 -0.73
N GLU A 401 -27.26 6.93 -1.32
CA GLU A 401 -27.65 5.70 -0.62
C GLU A 401 -26.43 4.80 -0.37
N ALA A 402 -25.66 5.05 0.71
CA ALA A 402 -24.82 4.03 1.37
C ALA A 402 -24.17 4.59 2.66
N GLU A 403 -24.59 4.10 3.84
CA GLU A 403 -23.85 3.03 4.55
C GLU A 403 -24.50 2.74 5.91
N SER A 404 -24.62 1.45 6.18
CA SER A 404 -25.02 0.83 7.44
C SER A 404 -24.10 1.25 8.59
N THR A 405 -24.73 1.66 9.68
CA THR A 405 -24.12 1.87 11.00
C THR A 405 -23.48 0.58 11.52
N ALA A 406 -22.16 0.57 11.71
CA ALA A 406 -21.48 -0.42 12.54
C ALA A 406 -21.23 0.19 13.93
N ASP A 407 -21.97 -0.33 14.92
CA ASP A 407 -21.79 -0.02 16.33
C ASP A 407 -20.43 -0.52 16.82
N SER A 408 -19.69 0.35 17.51
CA SER A 408 -18.42 0.01 18.14
C SER A 408 -18.65 -0.63 19.51
N LYS A 409 -18.24 -1.90 19.65
CA LYS A 409 -17.88 -2.49 20.94
C LYS A 409 -16.37 -2.72 20.96
N SER A 410 -15.74 -2.48 22.10
CA SER A 410 -14.31 -2.68 22.29
C SER A 410 -13.94 -4.17 22.10
N PRO A 411 -13.03 -4.51 21.17
CA PRO A 411 -12.64 -5.89 20.88
C PRO A 411 -11.81 -6.53 22.02
N THR A 412 -11.97 -7.83 22.24
CA THR A 412 -11.01 -8.68 22.98
C THR A 412 -9.76 -8.97 22.12
N GLU A 413 -8.65 -9.47 22.67
CA GLU A 413 -7.39 -9.66 21.91
C GLU A 413 -7.52 -10.53 20.64
N ASP A 414 -8.31 -11.62 20.65
CA ASP A 414 -8.58 -12.45 19.46
C ASP A 414 -9.41 -11.73 18.39
N ASP A 415 -10.17 -10.72 18.82
CA ASP A 415 -10.99 -9.88 17.97
C ASP A 415 -10.09 -8.86 17.23
N VAL A 416 -8.90 -8.54 17.76
CA VAL A 416 -7.90 -7.70 17.08
C VAL A 416 -7.23 -8.43 15.90
N LEU A 417 -6.86 -9.70 16.06
CA LEU A 417 -6.30 -10.50 14.95
C LEU A 417 -7.32 -10.65 13.82
N LEU A 418 -8.57 -10.96 14.15
CA LEU A 418 -9.64 -11.12 13.16
C LEU A 418 -10.03 -9.80 12.51
N SER A 419 -10.09 -8.72 13.27
CA SER A 419 -10.27 -7.37 12.74
C SER A 419 -9.14 -6.99 11.77
N ALA A 420 -7.88 -7.25 12.15
CA ALA A 420 -6.73 -6.98 11.31
C ALA A 420 -6.73 -7.83 10.02
N LEU A 421 -7.15 -9.10 10.09
CA LEU A 421 -7.30 -9.97 8.92
C LEU A 421 -8.43 -9.49 8.01
N ASN A 422 -9.58 -9.10 8.58
CA ASN A 422 -10.70 -8.59 7.80
C ASN A 422 -10.33 -7.30 7.05
N GLU A 423 -9.67 -6.37 7.73
CA GLU A 423 -9.15 -5.15 7.11
C GLU A 423 -8.10 -5.47 6.04
N PHE A 424 -7.15 -6.39 6.32
CA PHE A 424 -6.11 -6.75 5.36
C PHE A 424 -6.67 -7.41 4.08
N VAL A 425 -7.66 -8.30 4.22
CA VAL A 425 -8.34 -8.97 3.11
C VAL A 425 -9.17 -7.99 2.29
N SER A 426 -9.68 -6.92 2.89
CA SER A 426 -10.46 -5.90 2.17
C SER A 426 -9.68 -5.17 1.08
N TYR A 427 -8.35 -5.10 1.21
CA TYR A 427 -7.48 -4.59 0.16
C TYR A 427 -7.34 -5.63 -0.96
N LYS A 428 -7.82 -5.29 -2.16
CA LYS A 428 -7.74 -6.12 -3.37
C LYS A 428 -6.32 -6.13 -3.95
N THR A 429 -5.38 -6.73 -3.24
CA THR A 429 -3.94 -6.75 -3.54
C THR A 429 -3.62 -7.67 -4.73
N VAL A 430 -4.25 -7.49 -5.89
CA VAL A 430 -4.11 -8.38 -7.05
C VAL A 430 -2.97 -7.91 -7.98
N SER A 431 -1.77 -8.46 -7.79
CA SER A 431 -0.54 -8.02 -8.49
C SER A 431 -0.54 -8.23 -10.02
N SER A 432 -1.27 -9.25 -10.50
CA SER A 432 -1.32 -9.58 -11.94
C SER A 432 -2.10 -8.56 -12.77
N ARG A 433 -2.88 -7.70 -12.11
CA ARG A 433 -3.83 -6.76 -12.73
C ARG A 433 -3.42 -5.33 -12.38
N PRO A 434 -2.84 -4.56 -13.32
CA PRO A 434 -2.32 -3.20 -13.06
C PRO A 434 -3.35 -2.25 -12.44
N GLU A 435 -4.62 -2.55 -12.66
CA GLU A 435 -5.74 -1.77 -12.18
C GLU A 435 -5.91 -1.84 -10.64
N PHE A 436 -5.36 -2.87 -10.00
CA PHE A 436 -5.32 -3.02 -8.54
C PHE A 436 -4.02 -2.50 -7.91
N ALA A 437 -3.11 -1.89 -8.68
CA ALA A 437 -1.80 -1.43 -8.17
C ALA A 437 -1.91 -0.49 -6.96
N GLU A 438 -2.94 0.38 -6.91
CA GLU A 438 -3.18 1.25 -5.75
C GLU A 438 -3.65 0.46 -4.53
N ASP A 439 -4.52 -0.54 -4.71
CA ASP A 439 -5.01 -1.38 -3.61
C ASP A 439 -3.87 -2.26 -3.08
N CYS A 440 -2.95 -2.71 -3.96
CA CYS A 440 -1.71 -3.37 -3.57
C CYS A 440 -0.85 -2.48 -2.67
N ARG A 441 -0.69 -1.19 -3.03
CA ARG A 441 0.07 -0.23 -2.22
C ARG A 441 -0.62 0.08 -0.90
N LYS A 442 -1.95 0.30 -0.91
CA LYS A 442 -2.75 0.47 0.31
C LYS A 442 -2.61 -0.72 1.25
N GLY A 443 -2.67 -1.94 0.73
CA GLY A 443 -2.45 -3.16 1.50
C GLY A 443 -1.04 -3.23 2.11
N ALA A 444 -0.03 -2.81 1.36
CA ALA A 444 1.37 -2.77 1.83
C ALA A 444 1.58 -1.70 2.92
N THR A 445 1.05 -0.49 2.72
CA THR A 445 1.03 0.60 3.70
C THR A 445 0.31 0.18 4.97
N TYR A 446 -0.89 -0.41 4.85
CA TYR A 446 -1.64 -0.92 5.98
C TYR A 446 -0.82 -1.94 6.77
N LEU A 447 -0.19 -2.89 6.07
CA LEU A 447 0.66 -3.90 6.69
C LEU A 447 1.87 -3.25 7.40
N GLY A 448 2.54 -2.29 6.76
CA GLY A 448 3.64 -1.53 7.35
C GLY A 448 3.22 -0.74 8.59
N ALA A 449 2.08 -0.04 8.53
CA ALA A 449 1.51 0.67 9.66
C ALA A 449 1.13 -0.27 10.81
N LEU A 450 0.61 -1.47 10.49
CA LEU A 450 0.30 -2.51 11.46
C LEU A 450 1.57 -3.02 12.15
N PHE A 451 2.63 -3.34 11.39
CA PHE A 451 3.93 -3.72 11.95
C PHE A 451 4.48 -2.64 12.90
N LYS A 452 4.41 -1.36 12.48
CA LYS A 452 4.88 -0.23 13.28
C LYS A 452 4.09 -0.06 14.58
N ARG A 453 2.75 -0.16 14.50
CA ARG A 453 1.85 -0.12 15.67
C ARG A 453 2.14 -1.22 16.67
N MET A 454 2.54 -2.39 16.18
CA MET A 454 2.91 -3.55 17.00
C MET A 454 4.35 -3.49 17.55
N GLY A 455 5.08 -2.39 17.32
CA GLY A 455 6.41 -2.14 17.89
C GLY A 455 7.58 -2.51 16.97
N GLY A 456 7.33 -2.76 15.69
CA GLY A 456 8.37 -3.03 14.70
C GLY A 456 8.95 -1.74 14.11
N TYR A 457 10.23 -1.77 13.76
CA TYR A 457 10.82 -0.79 12.85
C TYR A 457 10.50 -1.17 11.41
N VAL A 458 9.97 -0.25 10.61
CA VAL A 458 9.40 -0.56 9.29
C VAL A 458 10.01 0.33 8.21
N GLU A 459 10.33 -0.27 7.08
CA GLU A 459 10.79 0.40 5.86
C GLU A 459 10.08 -0.20 4.64
N MET A 460 9.65 0.66 3.72
CA MET A 460 9.08 0.23 2.43
C MET A 460 10.18 0.21 1.38
N LEU A 461 10.60 -0.99 0.97
CA LEU A 461 11.67 -1.15 -0.01
C LEU A 461 11.10 -1.08 -1.42
N SER A 462 11.50 -0.06 -2.17
CA SER A 462 11.14 0.05 -3.58
C SER A 462 11.78 -1.06 -4.41
N THR A 463 10.98 -1.72 -5.24
CA THR A 463 11.44 -2.64 -6.29
C THR A 463 11.99 -1.89 -7.51
N GLY A 464 11.93 -0.55 -7.52
CA GLY A 464 12.50 0.35 -8.54
C GLY A 464 11.52 0.70 -9.66
N ASP A 465 10.79 -0.29 -10.16
CA ASP A 465 9.77 -0.14 -11.20
C ASP A 465 8.37 0.20 -10.63
N SER A 466 7.33 0.19 -11.48
CA SER A 466 5.92 0.33 -11.08
C SER A 466 5.36 -0.88 -10.30
N HIS A 467 6.23 -1.77 -9.84
CA HIS A 467 5.87 -2.97 -9.08
C HIS A 467 5.57 -2.63 -7.63
N ASN A 468 4.93 -3.59 -6.97
CA ASN A 468 4.57 -3.48 -5.56
C ASN A 468 5.83 -3.43 -4.67
N PRO A 469 5.84 -2.60 -3.60
CA PRO A 469 6.96 -2.50 -2.68
C PRO A 469 7.13 -3.77 -1.83
N VAL A 470 8.32 -3.98 -1.28
CA VAL A 470 8.58 -5.02 -0.26
C VAL A 470 8.51 -4.38 1.11
N VAL A 471 7.67 -4.91 2.00
CA VAL A 471 7.55 -4.46 3.39
C VAL A 471 8.65 -5.12 4.21
N LEU A 472 9.63 -4.33 4.66
CA LEU A 472 10.66 -4.75 5.61
C LEU A 472 10.23 -4.31 7.01
N ALA A 473 10.06 -5.25 7.94
CA ALA A 473 9.84 -4.92 9.35
C ALA A 473 10.83 -5.67 10.25
N LYS A 474 11.29 -5.02 11.33
CA LYS A 474 12.26 -5.58 12.27
C LYS A 474 11.79 -5.44 13.70
N PHE A 475 11.82 -6.54 14.44
CA PHE A 475 11.52 -6.59 15.86
C PHE A 475 12.77 -7.02 16.61
N SER A 476 13.21 -6.18 17.56
CA SER A 476 14.44 -6.42 18.31
C SER A 476 14.19 -7.18 19.61
N GLY A 477 14.98 -8.23 19.85
CA GLY A 477 14.98 -8.98 21.11
C GLY A 477 15.59 -8.20 22.28
N LYS A 478 15.62 -8.78 23.49
CA LYS A 478 16.11 -8.09 24.71
C LYS A 478 17.26 -8.76 25.47
N LYS A 479 17.64 -9.99 25.13
CA LYS A 479 18.47 -10.82 26.04
C LYS A 479 19.96 -10.54 25.97
N GLU A 480 20.52 -10.39 24.77
CA GLU A 480 21.96 -10.24 24.58
C GLU A 480 22.34 -8.89 23.95
N SER A 481 23.64 -8.59 23.83
CA SER A 481 24.10 -7.48 23.00
C SER A 481 23.65 -7.67 21.55
N ALA A 482 23.33 -6.60 20.83
CA ALA A 482 22.83 -6.67 19.45
C ALA A 482 23.74 -7.46 18.48
N ASP A 483 25.03 -7.60 18.82
CA ASP A 483 26.03 -8.31 18.02
C ASP A 483 25.99 -9.84 18.15
N THR A 484 25.37 -10.39 19.20
CA THR A 484 25.32 -11.85 19.45
C THR A 484 23.95 -12.46 19.22
N ARG A 485 22.91 -11.63 19.03
CA ARG A 485 21.55 -12.09 18.76
C ARG A 485 21.46 -12.71 17.37
N LYS A 486 20.72 -13.80 17.30
CA LYS A 486 20.34 -14.39 16.03
C LYS A 486 19.25 -13.56 15.36
N ARG A 487 19.19 -13.65 14.04
CA ARG A 487 18.21 -12.96 13.19
C ARG A 487 17.40 -13.98 12.40
N ILE A 488 16.11 -14.05 12.70
CA ILE A 488 15.17 -14.97 12.07
C ILE A 488 14.40 -14.17 11.01
N LEU A 489 14.59 -14.50 9.74
CA LEU A 489 13.86 -13.89 8.64
C LEU A 489 12.56 -14.67 8.39
N PHE A 490 11.40 -14.02 8.53
CA PHE A 490 10.12 -14.51 8.09
C PHE A 490 9.78 -13.92 6.71
N TYR A 491 9.56 -14.80 5.73
CA TYR A 491 9.10 -14.41 4.39
C TYR A 491 7.63 -14.74 4.19
N GLY A 492 6.92 -13.85 3.48
CA GLY A 492 5.56 -14.06 2.99
C GLY A 492 5.24 -13.09 1.85
N HIS A 493 4.00 -13.12 1.35
CA HIS A 493 3.53 -12.17 0.34
C HIS A 493 2.11 -11.66 0.62
N TYR A 494 1.86 -10.40 0.29
CA TYR A 494 0.56 -9.77 0.52
C TYR A 494 -0.33 -9.72 -0.72
N ASP A 495 0.24 -9.97 -1.91
CA ASP A 495 -0.53 -10.04 -3.13
C ASP A 495 -1.27 -11.37 -3.28
N VAL A 496 -2.36 -11.34 -4.03
CA VAL A 496 -3.30 -12.45 -4.16
C VAL A 496 -3.72 -12.64 -5.62
N VAL A 497 -4.12 -13.86 -6.00
CA VAL A 497 -4.70 -14.09 -7.34
C VAL A 497 -6.04 -13.36 -7.53
N PRO A 498 -6.42 -13.01 -8.77
CA PRO A 498 -7.71 -12.39 -9.04
C PRO A 498 -8.90 -13.21 -8.51
N ALA A 499 -9.90 -12.52 -7.97
CA ALA A 499 -11.20 -13.10 -7.62
C ALA A 499 -12.31 -12.12 -7.98
N ASP A 500 -13.40 -12.64 -8.54
CA ASP A 500 -14.62 -11.90 -8.82
C ASP A 500 -15.84 -12.73 -8.42
N ASN A 501 -16.96 -12.04 -8.19
CA ASN A 501 -18.24 -12.69 -7.87
C ASN A 501 -19.27 -12.53 -8.99
N GLU A 502 -18.85 -12.20 -10.22
CA GLU A 502 -19.77 -11.93 -11.33
C GLU A 502 -20.53 -13.18 -11.77
N LYS A 503 -19.94 -14.37 -11.53
CA LYS A 503 -20.51 -15.67 -11.92
C LYS A 503 -21.13 -16.46 -10.76
N SER A 504 -21.36 -15.82 -9.60
CA SER A 504 -21.85 -16.48 -8.38
C SER A 504 -21.04 -17.72 -7.96
N LYS A 505 -19.75 -17.73 -8.30
CA LYS A 505 -18.82 -18.80 -7.94
C LYS A 505 -18.42 -18.74 -6.46
N TRP A 506 -18.45 -17.54 -5.90
CA TRP A 506 -18.21 -17.29 -4.49
C TRP A 506 -19.53 -17.18 -3.72
N ALA A 507 -19.58 -17.81 -2.55
CA ALA A 507 -20.75 -17.76 -1.66
C ALA A 507 -20.95 -16.38 -1.01
N ALA A 508 -19.92 -15.53 -1.01
CA ALA A 508 -19.91 -14.16 -0.50
C ALA A 508 -18.91 -13.31 -1.31
N ASP A 509 -18.79 -12.02 -1.02
CA ASP A 509 -17.74 -11.19 -1.61
C ASP A 509 -16.35 -11.77 -1.24
N PRO A 510 -15.47 -12.11 -2.21
CA PRO A 510 -14.13 -12.63 -1.93
C PRO A 510 -13.28 -11.70 -1.08
N PHE A 511 -13.52 -10.39 -1.06
CA PHE A 511 -12.70 -9.42 -0.32
C PHE A 511 -13.37 -8.97 0.99
N THR A 512 -14.34 -9.72 1.49
CA THR A 512 -14.90 -9.54 2.85
C THR A 512 -14.76 -10.85 3.61
N VAL A 513 -14.10 -10.81 4.77
CA VAL A 513 -13.90 -12.05 5.55
C VAL A 513 -15.22 -12.49 6.16
N ARG A 514 -15.61 -13.74 5.86
CA ARG A 514 -16.83 -14.35 6.41
C ARG A 514 -16.50 -15.60 7.19
N GLY A 515 -16.78 -15.59 8.49
CA GLY A 515 -16.73 -16.79 9.32
C GLY A 515 -17.93 -17.70 9.05
N THR A 516 -17.69 -18.99 8.77
CA THR A 516 -18.74 -20.02 8.65
C THR A 516 -18.19 -21.37 9.09
N ASN A 517 -18.87 -22.01 10.06
CA ASN A 517 -18.54 -23.36 10.55
C ASN A 517 -17.06 -23.56 10.96
N GLY A 518 -16.45 -22.56 11.60
CA GLY A 518 -15.04 -22.62 12.03
C GLY A 518 -14.01 -22.35 10.93
N PHE A 519 -14.46 -21.97 9.74
CA PHE A 519 -13.62 -21.50 8.64
C PHE A 519 -13.83 -20.02 8.39
N LEU A 520 -12.76 -19.33 8.00
CA LEU A 520 -12.76 -17.95 7.53
C LEU A 520 -12.67 -17.99 6.01
N TYR A 521 -13.69 -17.52 5.31
CA TYR A 521 -13.72 -17.43 3.86
C TYR A 521 -13.30 -16.04 3.40
N GLY A 522 -12.46 -15.99 2.38
CA GLY A 522 -11.97 -14.74 1.77
C GLY A 522 -10.73 -14.99 0.92
N ARG A 523 -10.51 -14.20 -0.13
CA ARG A 523 -9.31 -14.30 -0.97
C ARG A 523 -8.09 -13.87 -0.16
N GLY A 524 -7.10 -14.76 -0.12
CA GLY A 524 -5.80 -14.59 0.52
C GLY A 524 -5.79 -14.86 2.03
N VAL A 525 -6.88 -15.35 2.61
CA VAL A 525 -6.91 -15.76 4.03
C VAL A 525 -5.92 -16.88 4.30
N SER A 526 -5.79 -17.83 3.37
CA SER A 526 -4.82 -18.93 3.45
C SER A 526 -3.53 -18.61 2.70
N ASP A 527 -3.63 -17.80 1.62
CA ASP A 527 -2.55 -17.53 0.66
C ASP A 527 -2.39 -16.02 0.37
N ASN A 528 -1.64 -15.23 1.16
CA ASN A 528 -0.81 -15.60 2.30
C ASN A 528 -1.00 -14.64 3.50
N LYS A 529 -2.11 -13.88 3.52
CA LYS A 529 -2.37 -12.82 4.52
C LYS A 529 -2.56 -13.37 5.94
N GLY A 530 -3.28 -14.48 6.09
CA GLY A 530 -3.49 -15.12 7.39
C GLY A 530 -2.18 -15.58 8.06
N PRO A 531 -1.34 -16.37 7.37
CA PRO A 531 -0.02 -16.77 7.88
C PRO A 531 0.89 -15.60 8.27
N ILE A 532 0.92 -14.51 7.48
CA ILE A 532 1.67 -13.29 7.83
C ILE A 532 1.20 -12.70 9.17
N LEU A 533 -0.12 -12.56 9.35
CA LEU A 533 -0.67 -12.03 10.59
C LEU A 533 -0.44 -12.98 11.77
N ALA A 534 -0.54 -14.29 11.57
CA ALA A 534 -0.23 -15.26 12.62
C ALA A 534 1.22 -15.11 13.12
N ALA A 535 2.19 -14.92 12.22
CA ALA A 535 3.58 -14.69 12.58
C ALA A 535 3.80 -13.34 13.26
N LEU A 536 3.17 -12.26 12.76
CA LEU A 536 3.24 -10.93 13.39
C LEU A 536 2.73 -10.96 14.83
N PHE A 537 1.51 -11.48 15.05
CA PHE A 537 0.94 -11.52 16.39
C PHE A 537 1.74 -12.43 17.33
N ALA A 538 2.34 -13.51 16.83
CA ALA A 538 3.24 -14.34 17.63
C ALA A 538 4.47 -13.58 18.14
N VAL A 539 5.08 -12.73 17.30
CA VAL A 539 6.20 -11.86 17.72
C VAL A 539 5.74 -10.83 18.73
N THR A 540 4.59 -10.19 18.49
CA THR A 540 4.00 -9.21 19.41
C THR A 540 3.72 -9.81 20.78
N ASP A 541 3.18 -11.03 20.85
CA ASP A 541 2.92 -11.74 22.12
C ASP A 541 4.21 -11.95 22.90
N LEU A 542 5.27 -12.38 22.22
CA LEU A 542 6.59 -12.56 22.84
C LEU A 542 7.17 -11.22 23.33
N MET A 543 7.00 -10.13 22.58
CA MET A 543 7.47 -8.81 22.99
C MET A 543 6.73 -8.29 24.22
N GLN A 544 5.40 -8.41 24.24
CA GLN A 544 4.55 -8.02 25.37
C GLN A 544 4.87 -8.85 26.61
N ALA A 545 5.06 -10.17 26.43
CA ALA A 545 5.50 -11.07 27.49
C ALA A 545 6.98 -10.90 27.88
N GLN A 546 7.74 -10.04 27.20
CA GLN A 546 9.18 -9.84 27.36
C GLN A 546 10.01 -11.13 27.18
N LYS A 547 9.55 -12.03 26.30
CA LYS A 547 10.17 -13.32 25.97
C LYS A 547 10.86 -13.36 24.61
N LEU A 548 10.83 -12.27 23.83
CA LEU A 548 11.54 -12.20 22.56
C LEU A 548 13.06 -12.06 22.80
N GLU A 549 13.81 -13.14 22.60
CA GLU A 549 15.25 -13.17 22.84
C GLU A 549 16.07 -12.70 21.63
N ASN A 550 15.69 -13.16 20.43
CA ASN A 550 16.35 -12.91 19.15
C ASN A 550 15.56 -11.94 18.26
N ASP A 551 16.22 -11.40 17.25
CA ASP A 551 15.60 -10.44 16.35
C ASP A 551 14.78 -11.17 15.27
N VAL A 552 13.59 -10.66 14.96
CA VAL A 552 12.73 -11.19 13.89
C VAL A 552 12.57 -10.15 12.79
N ILE A 553 12.91 -10.55 11.56
CA ILE A 553 12.87 -9.71 10.37
C ILE A 553 11.75 -10.22 9.46
N PHE A 554 10.74 -9.41 9.20
CA PHE A 554 9.73 -9.70 8.20
C PHE A 554 10.16 -9.10 6.86
N LEU A 555 10.11 -9.91 5.81
CA LEU A 555 10.36 -9.50 4.44
C LEU A 555 9.18 -9.96 3.58
N ILE A 556 8.19 -9.07 3.41
CA ILE A 556 6.91 -9.40 2.79
C ILE A 556 6.81 -8.73 1.41
N GLU A 557 6.72 -9.53 0.35
CA GLU A 557 6.61 -9.02 -1.02
C GLU A 557 5.17 -8.89 -1.53
N GLY A 558 4.99 -8.24 -2.67
CA GLY A 558 3.68 -8.01 -3.30
C GLY A 558 3.61 -8.43 -4.76
N GLU A 559 4.49 -9.33 -5.21
CA GLU A 559 4.52 -9.81 -6.60
C GLU A 559 4.66 -11.34 -6.71
N GLU A 560 4.47 -12.11 -5.64
CA GLU A 560 4.71 -13.58 -5.64
C GLU A 560 3.82 -14.27 -6.67
N GLU A 561 2.53 -13.91 -6.69
CA GLU A 561 1.52 -14.43 -7.60
C GLU A 561 1.72 -13.96 -9.05
N SER A 562 2.67 -13.05 -9.24
CA SER A 562 3.11 -12.52 -10.53
C SER A 562 4.60 -12.80 -10.80
N GLY A 563 5.19 -13.81 -10.14
CA GLY A 563 6.54 -14.29 -10.41
C GLY A 563 7.65 -13.55 -9.65
N SER A 564 7.35 -12.95 -8.50
CA SER A 564 8.28 -12.21 -7.62
C SER A 564 9.10 -11.14 -8.35
N ARG A 565 8.46 -10.38 -9.25
CA ARG A 565 9.13 -9.39 -10.11
C ARG A 565 9.76 -8.28 -9.29
N GLY A 566 11.06 -8.07 -9.45
CA GLY A 566 11.79 -7.01 -8.76
C GLY A 566 12.20 -7.35 -7.32
N PHE A 567 11.74 -8.47 -6.76
CA PHE A 567 12.03 -8.88 -5.38
C PHE A 567 13.52 -9.13 -5.16
N GLU A 568 14.15 -9.97 -6.00
CA GLU A 568 15.57 -10.30 -5.88
C GLU A 568 16.45 -9.04 -5.93
N GLN A 569 16.16 -8.12 -6.86
CA GLN A 569 16.90 -6.87 -7.02
C GLN A 569 16.66 -5.92 -5.85
N ALA A 570 15.46 -5.90 -5.27
CA ALA A 570 15.17 -5.11 -4.07
C ALA A 570 15.95 -5.64 -2.86
N VAL A 571 15.99 -6.96 -2.66
CA VAL A 571 16.75 -7.59 -1.56
C VAL A 571 18.24 -7.35 -1.71
N GLN A 572 18.80 -7.55 -2.91
CA GLN A 572 20.23 -7.33 -3.17
C GLN A 572 20.65 -5.87 -2.94
N ARG A 573 19.86 -4.90 -3.43
CA ARG A 573 20.14 -3.47 -3.22
C ARG A 573 20.07 -3.05 -1.76
N ASN A 574 19.23 -3.71 -0.97
CA ASN A 574 18.97 -3.36 0.42
C ASN A 574 19.59 -4.37 1.40
N LYS A 575 20.55 -5.19 0.97
CA LYS A 575 21.13 -6.26 1.80
C LYS A 575 21.75 -5.73 3.10
N GLU A 576 22.45 -4.60 3.03
CA GLU A 576 23.01 -3.92 4.20
C GLU A 576 21.90 -3.43 5.15
N ARG A 577 20.80 -2.91 4.60
CA ARG A 577 19.64 -2.49 5.38
C ARG A 577 18.92 -3.67 6.01
N ILE A 578 18.82 -4.82 5.35
CA ILE A 578 18.20 -6.04 5.91
C ILE A 578 19.09 -6.59 7.05
N GLY A 579 20.40 -6.67 6.84
CA GLY A 579 21.37 -7.21 7.80
C GLY A 579 21.62 -8.70 7.58
N SER A 580 22.45 -9.31 8.45
CA SER A 580 22.67 -10.77 8.40
C SER A 580 21.43 -11.53 8.84
N VAL A 581 21.32 -12.79 8.40
CA VAL A 581 20.20 -13.69 8.72
C VAL A 581 20.79 -15.04 9.11
N ASP A 582 20.30 -15.63 10.20
CA ASP A 582 20.75 -16.94 10.69
C ASP A 582 19.77 -18.06 10.34
N TYR A 583 18.49 -17.73 10.20
CA TYR A 583 17.41 -18.67 9.91
C TYR A 583 16.37 -18.01 9.00
N ILE A 584 15.87 -18.76 8.02
CA ILE A 584 14.76 -18.31 7.16
C ILE A 584 13.54 -19.20 7.42
N LEU A 585 12.41 -18.57 7.71
CA LEU A 585 11.13 -19.23 7.95
C LEU A 585 10.11 -18.77 6.92
N LEU A 586 9.41 -19.72 6.32
CA LEU A 586 8.35 -19.47 5.35
C LEU A 586 7.07 -20.15 5.79
N ALA A 587 5.94 -19.57 5.42
CA ALA A 587 4.63 -20.06 5.79
C ALA A 587 3.63 -19.94 4.66
N ASN A 588 3.93 -20.56 3.52
CA ASN A 588 3.09 -20.46 2.34
C ASN A 588 2.80 -21.82 1.70
N SER A 589 2.19 -22.73 2.47
CA SER A 589 1.66 -23.97 1.92
C SER A 589 0.65 -24.68 2.82
N TYR A 590 0.27 -25.89 2.40
CA TYR A 590 -0.88 -26.63 2.88
C TYR A 590 -0.49 -28.01 3.37
N TRP A 591 -1.24 -28.54 4.32
CA TRP A 591 -1.13 -29.94 4.71
C TRP A 591 -1.52 -30.84 3.54
N LEU A 592 -1.01 -32.07 3.55
CA LEU A 592 -1.34 -33.06 2.54
C LEU A 592 -2.82 -33.49 2.59
N ASP A 593 -3.40 -33.43 3.78
CA ASP A 593 -4.83 -33.64 4.05
C ASP A 593 -5.32 -32.70 5.16
N ASP A 594 -6.58 -32.81 5.56
CA ASP A 594 -7.20 -31.88 6.51
C ASP A 594 -6.93 -32.21 8.00
N GLU A 595 -6.23 -33.31 8.30
CA GLU A 595 -6.15 -33.84 9.67
C GLU A 595 -4.72 -34.00 10.19
N VAL A 596 -3.72 -34.29 9.32
CA VAL A 596 -2.34 -34.55 9.74
C VAL A 596 -1.45 -33.33 9.47
N PRO A 597 -0.87 -32.72 10.53
CA PRO A 597 0.11 -31.67 10.35
C PRO A 597 1.34 -32.13 9.57
N CYS A 598 1.81 -31.27 8.67
CA CYS A 598 2.94 -31.53 7.79
C CYS A 598 4.06 -30.49 7.99
N LEU A 599 5.27 -30.82 7.55
CA LEU A 599 6.38 -29.89 7.36
C LEU A 599 6.89 -30.03 5.93
N THR A 600 6.99 -28.92 5.20
CA THR A 600 7.44 -28.94 3.81
C THR A 600 8.95 -28.74 3.77
N TYR A 601 9.65 -29.67 3.14
CA TYR A 601 11.12 -29.61 3.00
C TYR A 601 11.60 -29.57 1.55
N GLY A 602 10.68 -29.51 0.59
CA GLY A 602 11.08 -29.31 -0.81
C GLY A 602 9.94 -28.83 -1.69
N LEU A 603 10.31 -27.98 -2.64
CA LEU A 603 9.41 -27.38 -3.63
C LEU A 603 9.99 -27.60 -5.03
N ARG A 604 9.11 -27.68 -6.02
CA ARG A 604 9.54 -27.77 -7.42
C ARG A 604 9.88 -26.38 -7.94
N GLY A 605 10.83 -26.34 -8.86
CA GLY A 605 11.05 -25.15 -9.67
C GLY A 605 10.05 -25.12 -10.82
N VAL A 606 9.95 -23.97 -11.48
CA VAL A 606 9.17 -23.83 -12.71
C VAL A 606 9.95 -23.01 -13.73
N LEU A 607 9.84 -23.40 -15.00
CA LEU A 607 10.32 -22.64 -16.14
C LEU A 607 9.20 -22.55 -17.15
N HIS A 608 8.72 -21.34 -17.41
CA HIS A 608 7.76 -21.05 -18.47
C HIS A 608 8.48 -20.46 -19.67
N ALA A 609 8.16 -20.96 -20.86
CA ALA A 609 8.73 -20.48 -22.10
C ALA A 609 7.69 -20.43 -23.22
N THR A 610 7.80 -19.40 -24.06
CA THR A 610 7.03 -19.24 -25.28
C THR A 610 7.95 -19.44 -26.48
N VAL A 611 7.59 -20.35 -27.38
CA VAL A 611 8.32 -20.64 -28.61
C VAL A 611 7.47 -20.17 -29.79
N CYS A 612 8.02 -19.31 -30.63
CA CYS A 612 7.36 -18.74 -31.80
C CYS A 612 8.13 -19.07 -33.07
N VAL A 613 7.40 -19.41 -34.13
CA VAL A 613 7.92 -19.53 -35.49
C VAL A 613 7.17 -18.52 -36.36
N ASP A 614 7.92 -17.63 -37.00
CA ASP A 614 7.42 -16.57 -37.88
C ASP A 614 7.83 -16.83 -39.33
N SER A 615 6.90 -16.72 -40.27
CA SER A 615 7.18 -16.64 -41.70
C SER A 615 7.38 -15.20 -42.16
N SER A 616 8.08 -15.03 -43.28
CA SER A 616 8.16 -13.75 -43.99
C SER A 616 6.91 -13.45 -44.83
N ARG A 617 6.06 -14.46 -45.04
CA ARG A 617 4.85 -14.40 -45.87
C ARG A 617 3.62 -14.17 -45.00
N PRO A 618 2.57 -13.50 -45.51
CA PRO A 618 1.31 -13.35 -44.78
C PRO A 618 0.54 -14.67 -44.72
N ASP A 619 -0.52 -14.68 -43.93
CA ASP A 619 -1.50 -15.77 -43.88
C ASP A 619 -2.08 -16.07 -45.29
N THR A 620 -2.02 -17.33 -45.73
CA THR A 620 -2.48 -17.74 -47.08
C THR A 620 -3.51 -18.86 -47.03
N HIS A 621 -4.28 -19.04 -48.11
CA HIS A 621 -5.33 -20.06 -48.16
C HIS A 621 -4.71 -21.44 -48.44
N SER A 622 -4.85 -22.39 -47.51
CA SER A 622 -4.11 -23.67 -47.60
C SER A 622 -4.47 -24.52 -48.82
N GLY A 623 -5.70 -24.42 -49.33
CA GLY A 623 -6.09 -25.14 -50.55
C GLY A 623 -5.58 -24.53 -51.87
N VAL A 624 -5.16 -23.27 -51.86
CA VAL A 624 -4.71 -22.55 -53.08
C VAL A 624 -3.19 -22.38 -53.07
N ASP A 625 -2.65 -21.99 -51.92
CA ASP A 625 -1.25 -21.61 -51.73
C ASP A 625 -0.45 -22.64 -50.92
N GLY A 626 -1.12 -23.65 -50.34
CA GLY A 626 -0.46 -24.75 -49.64
C GLY A 626 0.34 -25.60 -50.63
N SER A 627 1.65 -25.70 -50.41
CA SER A 627 2.54 -26.46 -51.27
C SER A 627 3.74 -26.98 -50.49
N TYR A 628 4.32 -28.09 -50.95
CA TYR A 628 5.53 -28.68 -50.36
C TYR A 628 6.78 -27.77 -50.48
N ILE A 629 6.69 -26.69 -51.25
CA ILE A 629 7.79 -25.73 -51.49
C ILE A 629 7.84 -24.69 -50.35
N ASN A 630 6.74 -24.50 -49.62
CA ASN A 630 6.62 -23.46 -48.60
C ASN A 630 6.74 -24.08 -47.21
N ASP A 631 7.67 -23.56 -46.40
CA ASP A 631 7.77 -23.95 -45.00
C ASP A 631 6.63 -23.33 -44.19
N GLU A 632 5.83 -24.17 -43.54
CA GLU A 632 4.68 -23.74 -42.76
C GLU A 632 5.04 -23.59 -41.28
N PRO A 633 4.90 -22.39 -40.66
CA PRO A 633 5.28 -22.15 -39.27
C PRO A 633 4.69 -23.12 -38.26
N LEU A 634 3.43 -23.53 -38.42
CA LEU A 634 2.79 -24.49 -37.54
C LEU A 634 3.40 -25.88 -37.68
N SER A 635 3.75 -26.30 -38.90
CA SER A 635 4.39 -27.59 -39.17
C SER A 635 5.80 -27.63 -38.56
N ASP A 636 6.58 -26.56 -38.76
CA ASP A 636 7.92 -26.42 -38.18
C ASP A 636 7.87 -26.45 -36.66
N LEU A 637 7.00 -25.63 -36.05
CA LEU A 637 6.83 -25.58 -34.60
C LEU A 637 6.42 -26.95 -34.05
N THR A 638 5.44 -27.60 -34.67
CA THR A 638 4.97 -28.93 -34.22
C THR A 638 6.09 -29.96 -34.33
N THR A 639 6.88 -29.92 -35.40
CA THR A 639 7.99 -30.84 -35.62
C THR A 639 9.07 -30.65 -34.56
N VAL A 640 9.51 -29.41 -34.32
CA VAL A 640 10.51 -29.11 -33.28
C VAL A 640 10.01 -29.52 -31.88
N LEU A 641 8.77 -29.16 -31.53
CA LEU A 641 8.24 -29.46 -30.21
C LEU A 641 7.98 -30.96 -30.01
N SER A 642 7.67 -31.71 -31.07
CA SER A 642 7.53 -33.17 -31.01
C SER A 642 8.82 -33.85 -30.55
N ARG A 643 9.97 -33.22 -30.77
CA ARG A 643 11.29 -33.76 -30.39
C ARG A 643 11.61 -33.60 -28.91
N LEU A 644 10.88 -32.76 -28.17
CA LEU A 644 11.12 -32.52 -26.72
C LEU A 644 10.77 -33.73 -25.83
N LYS A 645 9.92 -34.64 -26.31
CA LYS A 645 9.48 -35.83 -25.56
C LYS A 645 9.73 -37.11 -26.36
N GLY A 646 10.38 -38.07 -25.71
CA GLY A 646 10.63 -39.41 -26.22
C GLY A 646 9.63 -40.44 -25.72
N ARG A 647 10.01 -41.72 -25.80
CA ARG A 647 9.20 -42.85 -25.28
C ARG A 647 8.88 -42.66 -23.80
N GLY A 648 7.63 -42.95 -23.41
CA GLY A 648 7.18 -42.85 -22.02
C GLY A 648 7.12 -41.41 -21.48
N ASN A 649 6.96 -40.40 -22.35
CA ASN A 649 6.94 -38.97 -21.98
C ASN A 649 8.23 -38.44 -21.34
N ARG A 650 9.36 -39.13 -21.52
CA ARG A 650 10.66 -38.68 -21.00
C ARG A 650 11.18 -37.50 -21.82
N VAL A 651 11.71 -36.48 -21.15
CA VAL A 651 12.29 -35.29 -21.80
C VAL A 651 13.61 -35.67 -22.47
N THR A 652 13.83 -35.20 -23.70
CA THR A 652 14.98 -35.60 -24.54
C THR A 652 16.07 -34.55 -24.62
N ILE A 653 15.88 -33.38 -23.99
CA ILE A 653 16.86 -32.31 -23.94
C ILE A 653 18.17 -32.86 -23.33
N PRO A 654 19.33 -32.73 -24.01
CA PRO A 654 20.60 -33.22 -23.50
C PRO A 654 20.92 -32.67 -22.11
N GLY A 655 21.35 -33.55 -21.21
CA GLY A 655 21.69 -33.22 -19.83
C GLY A 655 20.50 -32.81 -18.94
N PHE A 656 19.26 -32.99 -19.40
CA PHE A 656 18.09 -32.56 -18.63
C PHE A 656 17.94 -33.25 -17.27
N TYR A 657 18.33 -34.52 -17.17
CA TYR A 657 18.26 -35.28 -15.91
C TYR A 657 19.57 -35.24 -15.10
N ASP A 658 20.58 -34.50 -15.57
CA ASP A 658 21.87 -34.43 -14.90
C ASP A 658 21.72 -33.63 -13.59
N GLY A 659 22.44 -34.07 -12.55
CA GLY A 659 22.44 -33.41 -11.24
C GLY A 659 21.27 -33.77 -10.31
N ILE A 660 20.25 -34.50 -10.78
CA ILE A 660 19.14 -34.95 -9.93
C ILE A 660 19.65 -35.99 -8.90
N PRO A 661 19.51 -35.74 -7.59
CA PRO A 661 19.98 -36.67 -6.57
C PRO A 661 19.24 -38.01 -6.63
N PRO A 662 19.93 -39.14 -6.38
CA PRO A 662 19.27 -40.43 -6.22
C PRO A 662 18.43 -40.45 -4.94
N VAL A 663 17.43 -41.33 -4.92
CA VAL A 663 16.60 -41.57 -3.73
C VAL A 663 17.44 -42.17 -2.61
N THR A 664 17.46 -41.53 -1.46
CA THR A 664 18.11 -42.09 -0.26
C THR A 664 17.15 -43.00 0.51
N PRO A 665 17.64 -43.97 1.31
CA PRO A 665 16.79 -44.81 2.16
C PRO A 665 15.93 -44.01 3.15
N GLU A 666 16.45 -42.89 3.65
CA GLU A 666 15.73 -42.01 4.58
C GLU A 666 14.61 -41.27 3.86
N GLU A 667 14.85 -40.83 2.62
CA GLU A 667 13.81 -40.24 1.79
C GLU A 667 12.74 -41.28 1.44
N GLU A 668 13.14 -42.49 1.04
CA GLU A 668 12.26 -43.63 0.77
C GLU A 668 11.30 -43.90 1.94
N ALA A 669 11.83 -43.95 3.17
CA ALA A 669 11.06 -44.18 4.40
C ALA A 669 10.01 -43.09 4.67
N ARG A 670 10.30 -41.81 4.38
CA ARG A 670 9.31 -40.73 4.51
C ARG A 670 8.12 -40.92 3.57
N TYR A 671 8.36 -41.42 2.37
CA TYR A 671 7.28 -41.71 1.41
C TYR A 671 6.46 -42.93 1.83
N ASP A 672 7.08 -43.92 2.47
CA ASP A 672 6.38 -45.06 3.07
C ASP A 672 5.45 -44.59 4.20
N ASP A 673 5.94 -43.73 5.10
CA ASP A 673 5.11 -43.15 6.17
C ASP A 673 3.89 -42.41 5.60
N ILE A 674 4.08 -41.58 4.57
CA ILE A 674 3.00 -40.84 3.89
C ILE A 674 2.01 -41.80 3.21
N ALA A 675 2.52 -42.77 2.44
CA ALA A 675 1.67 -43.71 1.70
C ALA A 675 0.82 -44.55 2.66
N SER A 676 1.40 -45.01 3.77
CA SER A 676 0.70 -45.79 4.79
C SER A 676 -0.48 -45.02 5.41
N ILE A 677 -0.35 -43.70 5.60
CA ILE A 677 -1.40 -42.84 6.16
C ILE A 677 -2.50 -42.57 5.13
N LEU A 678 -2.13 -42.31 3.88
CA LEU A 678 -3.08 -42.07 2.80
C LEU A 678 -3.94 -43.31 2.50
N VAL A 679 -3.33 -44.50 2.38
CA VAL A 679 -4.06 -45.76 2.13
C VAL A 679 -5.07 -46.05 3.23
N ARG A 680 -4.69 -45.86 4.50
CA ARG A 680 -5.58 -46.12 5.65
C ARG A 680 -6.85 -45.26 5.62
N ARG A 681 -6.78 -44.08 5.03
CA ARG A 681 -7.89 -43.11 4.97
C ARG A 681 -8.75 -43.24 3.72
N SER A 682 -8.21 -43.83 2.66
CA SER A 682 -8.96 -44.16 1.45
C SER A 682 -8.62 -45.58 1.00
N PRO A 683 -9.16 -46.62 1.68
CA PRO A 683 -8.82 -48.01 1.40
C PRO A 683 -9.20 -48.47 -0.02
N GLU A 684 -10.12 -47.74 -0.66
CA GLU A 684 -10.58 -47.99 -2.02
C GLU A 684 -9.66 -47.36 -3.09
N ALA A 685 -8.71 -46.50 -2.69
CA ALA A 685 -7.89 -45.69 -3.59
C ALA A 685 -6.44 -46.21 -3.66
N ALA A 686 -6.22 -47.19 -4.55
CA ALA A 686 -4.89 -47.70 -4.95
C ALA A 686 -4.04 -48.36 -3.84
N SER A 687 -3.10 -49.22 -4.24
CA SER A 687 -2.14 -49.84 -3.33
C SER A 687 -1.09 -48.84 -2.82
N GLU A 688 -0.50 -49.11 -1.66
CA GLU A 688 0.55 -48.26 -1.05
C GLU A 688 1.71 -47.98 -2.02
N ALA A 689 2.11 -48.99 -2.79
CA ALA A 689 3.15 -48.88 -3.80
C ALA A 689 2.76 -47.93 -4.96
N GLU A 690 1.49 -47.90 -5.37
CA GLU A 690 1.00 -47.02 -6.43
C GLU A 690 0.95 -45.56 -5.96
N ILE A 691 0.50 -45.33 -4.71
CA ILE A 691 0.50 -44.00 -4.10
C ILE A 691 1.93 -43.49 -3.98
N LYS A 692 2.85 -44.30 -3.44
CA LYS A 692 4.27 -43.96 -3.34
C LYS A 692 4.83 -43.60 -4.70
N LYS A 693 4.65 -44.45 -5.71
CA LYS A 693 5.11 -44.18 -7.09
C LYS A 693 4.55 -42.88 -7.66
N SER A 694 3.27 -42.58 -7.40
CA SER A 694 2.63 -41.33 -7.82
C SER A 694 3.23 -40.11 -7.13
N LEU A 695 3.46 -40.17 -5.82
CA LEU A 695 4.10 -39.10 -5.04
C LEU A 695 5.53 -38.84 -5.51
N LEU A 696 6.30 -39.90 -5.77
CA LEU A 696 7.64 -39.79 -6.36
C LEU A 696 7.61 -39.06 -7.71
N ALA A 697 6.72 -39.48 -8.61
CA ALA A 697 6.56 -38.83 -9.91
C ALA A 697 6.13 -37.35 -9.80
N ARG A 698 5.32 -37.01 -8.80
CA ARG A 698 4.82 -35.64 -8.61
C ARG A 698 5.81 -34.71 -7.92
N TRP A 699 6.63 -35.20 -7.01
CA TRP A 699 7.49 -34.36 -6.17
C TRP A 699 8.97 -34.40 -6.56
N ARG A 700 9.44 -35.52 -7.13
CA ARG A 700 10.86 -35.76 -7.45
C ARG A 700 11.21 -35.83 -8.91
N GLU A 701 10.28 -36.23 -9.76
CA GLU A 701 10.58 -36.40 -11.19
C GLU A 701 10.28 -35.11 -11.95
N PRO A 702 11.24 -34.55 -12.71
CA PRO A 702 11.00 -33.37 -13.52
C PRO A 702 10.07 -33.71 -14.68
N ASN A 703 9.29 -32.73 -15.12
CA ASN A 703 8.40 -32.90 -16.26
C ASN A 703 8.41 -31.69 -17.19
N LEU A 704 7.94 -31.91 -18.41
CA LEU A 704 7.70 -30.87 -19.41
C LEU A 704 6.26 -31.01 -19.90
N THR A 705 5.55 -29.90 -20.05
CA THR A 705 4.19 -29.85 -20.57
C THR A 705 4.09 -28.81 -21.67
N ILE A 706 3.46 -29.18 -22.79
CA ILE A 706 3.09 -28.28 -23.87
C ILE A 706 1.62 -27.93 -23.65
N HIS A 707 1.30 -26.66 -23.41
CA HIS A 707 -0.03 -26.25 -22.98
C HIS A 707 -0.99 -26.01 -24.14
N ARG A 708 -0.55 -25.22 -25.12
CA ARG A 708 -1.38 -24.78 -26.25
C ARG A 708 -0.52 -24.40 -27.45
N TYR A 709 -1.13 -24.52 -28.62
CA TYR A 709 -0.65 -23.97 -29.89
C TYR A 709 -1.59 -22.83 -30.29
N ASN A 710 -1.02 -21.71 -30.70
CA ASN A 710 -1.74 -20.57 -31.23
C ASN A 710 -1.20 -20.27 -32.64
N VAL A 711 -2.07 -19.83 -33.54
CA VAL A 711 -1.69 -19.44 -34.90
C VAL A 711 -2.33 -18.11 -35.29
N SER A 712 -1.76 -17.42 -36.27
CA SER A 712 -2.38 -16.23 -36.87
C SER A 712 -3.51 -16.59 -37.84
N GLY A 713 -4.43 -15.65 -38.01
CA GLY A 713 -5.52 -15.73 -38.97
C GLY A 713 -6.84 -16.26 -38.37
N PRO A 714 -7.94 -16.19 -39.14
CA PRO A 714 -9.24 -16.70 -38.72
C PRO A 714 -9.28 -18.24 -38.71
N ASP A 715 -10.20 -18.81 -37.92
CA ASP A 715 -10.44 -20.25 -37.91
C ASP A 715 -10.86 -20.75 -39.31
N GLY A 716 -10.06 -21.64 -39.93
CA GLY A 716 -10.34 -22.16 -41.27
C GLY A 716 -9.14 -22.82 -41.96
N SER A 717 -9.28 -23.08 -43.27
CA SER A 717 -8.25 -23.69 -44.13
C SER A 717 -7.17 -22.68 -44.53
N LEU A 718 -6.24 -22.40 -43.62
CA LEU A 718 -5.20 -21.38 -43.75
C LEU A 718 -3.80 -21.97 -43.48
N VAL A 719 -2.78 -21.47 -44.17
CA VAL A 719 -1.38 -21.57 -43.77
C VAL A 719 -1.04 -20.28 -43.02
N SER A 720 -0.92 -20.37 -41.69
CA SER A 720 -0.66 -19.23 -40.83
C SER A 720 0.79 -18.75 -40.92
N SER A 721 0.99 -17.45 -41.05
CA SER A 721 2.28 -16.76 -41.03
C SER A 721 2.98 -16.78 -39.67
N HIS A 722 2.24 -17.00 -38.60
CA HIS A 722 2.77 -17.08 -37.24
C HIS A 722 2.20 -18.30 -36.51
N ALA A 723 3.07 -19.03 -35.82
CA ALA A 723 2.67 -20.06 -34.87
C ALA A 723 3.44 -19.88 -33.56
N SER A 724 2.76 -20.04 -32.43
CA SER A 724 3.40 -20.02 -31.10
C SER A 724 2.88 -21.11 -30.17
N ALA A 725 3.74 -21.58 -29.28
CA ALA A 725 3.39 -22.56 -28.26
C ALA A 725 3.90 -22.14 -26.89
N HIS A 726 3.09 -22.44 -25.87
CA HIS A 726 3.45 -22.18 -24.47
C HIS A 726 3.86 -23.49 -23.80
N LEU A 727 5.05 -23.47 -23.18
CA LEU A 727 5.68 -24.60 -22.51
C LEU A 727 5.81 -24.31 -21.02
N SER A 728 5.69 -25.34 -20.19
CA SER A 728 6.17 -25.32 -18.81
C SER A 728 7.04 -26.52 -18.51
N MET A 729 8.04 -26.32 -17.66
CA MET A 729 8.88 -27.37 -17.14
C MET A 729 8.90 -27.27 -15.62
N ARG A 730 8.55 -28.37 -14.96
CA ARG A 730 8.62 -28.45 -13.49
C ARG A 730 9.95 -29.07 -13.10
N LEU A 731 10.83 -28.25 -12.54
CA LEU A 731 12.19 -28.61 -12.17
C LEU A 731 12.24 -29.19 -10.77
N VAL A 732 13.29 -29.96 -10.48
CA VAL A 732 13.49 -30.63 -9.20
C VAL A 732 14.89 -30.34 -8.67
N PRO A 733 15.13 -30.47 -7.34
CA PRO A 733 16.42 -30.19 -6.74
C PRO A 733 17.57 -30.89 -7.48
N GLY A 734 18.68 -30.17 -7.69
CA GLY A 734 19.78 -30.59 -8.55
C GLY A 734 19.77 -29.96 -9.95
N GLN A 735 18.63 -29.38 -10.38
CA GLN A 735 18.52 -28.66 -11.64
C GLN A 735 18.57 -27.13 -11.44
N GLU A 736 19.60 -26.47 -11.95
CA GLU A 736 19.70 -25.01 -11.96
C GLU A 736 18.88 -24.43 -13.12
N VAL A 737 17.95 -23.50 -12.82
CA VAL A 737 16.94 -23.04 -13.79
C VAL A 737 17.57 -22.37 -15.02
N ASN A 738 18.64 -21.59 -14.84
CA ASN A 738 19.32 -20.92 -15.94
C ASN A 738 20.04 -21.92 -16.87
N VAL A 739 20.56 -23.02 -16.33
CA VAL A 739 21.20 -24.09 -17.11
C VAL A 739 20.16 -24.81 -17.96
N VAL A 740 19.01 -25.15 -17.37
CA VAL A 740 17.90 -25.79 -18.08
C VAL A 740 17.32 -24.87 -19.16
N ALA A 741 17.16 -23.57 -18.88
CA ALA A 741 16.65 -22.61 -19.86
C ALA A 741 17.59 -22.47 -21.07
N MET A 742 18.91 -22.46 -20.82
CA MET A 742 19.92 -22.44 -21.88
C MET A 742 19.91 -23.75 -22.68
N ALA A 743 19.84 -24.91 -22.02
CA ALA A 743 19.76 -26.21 -22.67
C ALA A 743 18.51 -26.36 -23.55
N LEU A 744 17.35 -25.90 -23.08
CA LEU A 744 16.11 -25.84 -23.86
C LEU A 744 16.30 -24.95 -25.11
N THR A 745 16.88 -23.77 -24.94
CA THR A 745 17.08 -22.81 -26.03
C THR A 745 17.97 -23.38 -27.11
N LEU A 746 19.13 -23.93 -26.73
CA LEU A 746 20.08 -24.56 -27.64
C LEU A 746 19.48 -25.79 -28.34
N PHE A 747 18.71 -26.61 -27.62
CA PHE A 747 18.05 -27.78 -28.20
C PHE A 747 17.05 -27.36 -29.28
N LEU A 748 16.16 -26.41 -28.97
CA LEU A 748 15.15 -25.94 -29.92
C LEU A 748 15.78 -25.27 -31.15
N GLN A 749 16.83 -24.48 -30.97
CA GLN A 749 17.58 -23.86 -32.07
C GLN A 749 18.19 -24.91 -33.00
N ARG A 750 18.87 -25.92 -32.42
CA ARG A 750 19.47 -27.01 -33.19
C ARG A 750 18.44 -27.83 -33.96
N GLU A 751 17.33 -28.21 -33.31
CA GLU A 751 16.29 -28.98 -33.97
C GLU A 751 15.61 -28.17 -35.09
N PHE A 752 15.42 -26.87 -34.90
CA PHE A 752 14.87 -25.99 -35.94
C PHE A 752 15.84 -25.81 -37.12
N GLU A 753 17.13 -25.59 -36.86
CA GLU A 753 18.17 -25.52 -37.91
C GLU A 753 18.22 -26.80 -38.75
N SER A 754 17.97 -27.96 -38.13
CA SER A 754 17.96 -29.25 -38.83
C SER A 754 16.81 -29.41 -39.84
N LEU A 755 15.75 -28.60 -39.73
CA LEU A 755 14.64 -28.60 -40.68
C LEU A 755 15.03 -27.97 -42.01
N GLY A 756 16.02 -27.05 -42.02
CA GLY A 756 16.37 -26.27 -43.20
C GLY A 756 15.28 -25.28 -43.64
N SER A 757 14.38 -24.90 -42.74
CA SER A 757 13.25 -24.00 -43.00
C SER A 757 13.69 -22.54 -43.18
N GLU A 758 13.00 -21.80 -44.06
CA GLU A 758 13.17 -20.35 -44.26
C GLU A 758 12.50 -19.49 -43.15
N ASN A 759 11.71 -20.11 -42.28
CA ASN A 759 11.03 -19.43 -41.18
C ASN A 759 12.00 -19.02 -40.06
N LYS A 760 11.54 -18.16 -39.14
CA LYS A 760 12.36 -17.64 -38.02
C LYS A 760 11.86 -18.14 -36.68
N LEU A 761 12.72 -18.82 -35.94
CA LEU A 761 12.47 -19.23 -34.55
C LEU A 761 12.79 -18.10 -33.56
N LYS A 762 11.89 -17.85 -32.61
CA LYS A 762 12.12 -17.02 -31.42
C LYS A 762 11.71 -17.77 -30.18
N ILE A 763 12.55 -17.74 -29.14
CA ILE A 763 12.29 -18.40 -27.86
C ILE A 763 12.35 -17.33 -26.79
N ARG A 764 11.29 -17.24 -25.96
CA ARG A 764 11.20 -16.31 -24.85
C ARG A 764 11.00 -17.09 -23.56
N ILE A 765 11.80 -16.78 -22.53
CA ILE A 765 11.58 -17.29 -21.17
C ILE A 765 10.66 -16.30 -20.46
N ASP A 766 9.48 -16.76 -20.06
CA ASP A 766 8.43 -15.91 -19.50
C ASP A 766 8.51 -15.80 -17.97
N ASN A 767 8.82 -16.92 -17.29
CA ASN A 767 8.95 -16.99 -15.83
C ASN A 767 9.94 -18.10 -15.43
N LYS A 768 10.68 -17.91 -14.34
CA LYS A 768 11.63 -18.88 -13.78
C LYS A 768 11.58 -18.89 -12.26
N ALA A 769 11.55 -20.07 -11.66
CA ALA A 769 11.71 -20.30 -10.23
C ALA A 769 12.60 -21.52 -10.02
N GLU A 770 13.58 -21.43 -9.13
CA GLU A 770 14.45 -22.55 -8.81
C GLU A 770 13.77 -23.56 -7.89
N PRO A 771 14.07 -24.87 -8.03
CA PRO A 771 13.64 -25.87 -7.07
C PRO A 771 14.35 -25.67 -5.72
N TRP A 772 13.67 -26.03 -4.64
CA TRP A 772 14.21 -25.95 -3.29
C TRP A 772 14.17 -27.30 -2.58
N LEU A 773 15.21 -27.57 -1.77
CA LEU A 773 15.32 -28.74 -0.92
C LEU A 773 15.99 -28.32 0.39
N GLY A 774 15.21 -28.23 1.46
CA GLY A 774 15.70 -28.01 2.81
C GLY A 774 16.23 -29.30 3.43
N ASP A 775 17.09 -29.15 4.44
CA ASP A 775 17.61 -30.25 5.24
C ASP A 775 16.72 -30.51 6.47
N PRO A 776 15.92 -31.60 6.50
CA PRO A 776 14.99 -31.89 7.60
C PRO A 776 15.69 -32.16 8.95
N THR A 777 17.01 -32.38 8.96
CA THR A 777 17.79 -32.71 10.17
C THR A 777 18.33 -31.47 10.87
N ASN A 778 18.28 -30.31 10.22
CA ASN A 778 18.85 -29.09 10.75
C ASN A 778 18.09 -28.60 12.01
N TYR A 779 18.66 -27.61 12.70
CA TYR A 779 18.10 -27.12 13.96
C TYR A 779 16.72 -26.47 13.81
N ILE A 780 16.46 -25.76 12.70
CA ILE A 780 15.19 -25.08 12.48
C ILE A 780 14.04 -26.08 12.22
N PHE A 781 14.27 -27.14 11.44
CA PHE A 781 13.26 -28.20 11.23
C PHE A 781 12.96 -28.97 12.52
N ARG A 782 13.97 -29.30 13.33
CA ARG A 782 13.76 -29.94 14.64
C ARG A 782 12.95 -29.06 15.59
N THR A 783 13.24 -27.76 15.60
CA THR A 783 12.51 -26.76 16.40
C THR A 783 11.04 -26.67 15.96
N LEU A 784 10.79 -26.58 14.65
CA LEU A 784 9.45 -26.59 14.06
C LEU A 784 8.69 -27.88 14.38
N CYS A 785 9.32 -29.04 14.18
CA CYS A 785 8.72 -30.34 14.47
C CYS A 785 8.24 -30.41 15.91
N THR A 786 9.08 -30.01 16.85
CA THR A 786 8.74 -29.97 18.28
C THR A 786 7.60 -28.99 18.55
N ALA A 787 7.63 -27.80 17.95
CA ALA A 787 6.57 -26.80 18.12
C ALA A 787 5.20 -27.26 17.58
N VAL A 788 5.19 -27.96 16.43
CA VAL A 788 3.97 -28.53 15.85
C VAL A 788 3.38 -29.63 16.73
N VAL A 789 4.20 -30.54 17.25
CA VAL A 789 3.76 -31.62 18.14
C VAL A 789 3.13 -31.05 19.41
N GLU A 790 3.76 -30.03 20.01
CA GLU A 790 3.23 -29.39 21.20
C GLU A 790 1.97 -28.56 20.96
N ALA A 791 1.79 -28.01 19.75
CA ALA A 791 0.59 -27.26 19.40
C ALA A 791 -0.61 -28.18 19.11
N TRP A 792 -0.36 -29.41 18.64
CA TRP A 792 -1.38 -30.39 18.26
C TRP A 792 -1.20 -31.74 18.96
N PRO A 793 -1.13 -31.82 20.30
CA PRO A 793 -0.82 -33.06 21.02
C PRO A 793 -1.84 -34.17 20.73
N GLU A 794 -3.11 -33.83 20.51
CA GLU A 794 -4.18 -34.76 20.17
C GLU A 794 -4.04 -35.38 18.77
N ARG A 795 -3.19 -34.83 17.89
CA ARG A 795 -2.96 -35.33 16.53
C ARG A 795 -1.82 -36.36 16.46
N PHE A 796 -1.06 -36.53 17.53
CA PHE A 796 0.10 -37.44 17.60
C PHE A 796 -0.08 -38.55 18.65
N GLU A 797 0.72 -39.61 18.56
CA GLU A 797 0.77 -40.66 19.59
C GLU A 797 1.42 -40.15 20.89
N THR A 798 0.80 -40.40 22.05
CA THR A 798 1.39 -40.05 23.35
C THR A 798 2.41 -41.11 23.78
N SER A 799 3.71 -40.83 23.63
CA SER A 799 4.74 -41.62 24.31
C SER A 799 4.77 -41.26 25.79
N SER A 800 4.48 -42.22 26.66
CA SER A 800 4.68 -42.06 28.10
C SER A 800 6.18 -41.94 28.42
N GLY A 801 6.68 -40.71 28.52
CA GLY A 801 8.04 -40.39 28.97
C GLY A 801 8.78 -39.40 28.05
N ALA A 802 9.06 -38.21 28.59
CA ALA A 802 9.95 -37.16 28.08
C ALA A 802 9.69 -36.59 26.67
N ALA A 803 8.97 -35.46 26.62
CA ALA A 803 8.84 -34.60 25.44
C ALA A 803 10.16 -33.89 25.02
N GLN A 804 11.33 -34.29 25.56
CA GLN A 804 12.62 -33.67 25.30
C GLN A 804 13.49 -34.44 24.28
N ASP A 805 13.26 -35.74 24.05
CA ASP A 805 14.14 -36.57 23.20
C ASP A 805 13.50 -37.05 21.88
N ALA A 806 12.27 -36.61 21.57
CA ALA A 806 11.54 -37.15 20.41
C ALA A 806 12.17 -36.79 19.04
N CYS A 807 13.03 -35.76 18.94
CA CYS A 807 13.58 -35.25 17.67
C CYS A 807 15.11 -35.42 17.48
N SER A 808 15.78 -36.17 18.36
CA SER A 808 17.17 -36.63 18.14
C SER A 808 17.18 -38.08 17.63
N GLU A 809 17.92 -38.34 16.57
CA GLU A 809 18.12 -39.69 16.04
C GLU A 809 18.93 -40.53 17.05
N GLU A 810 18.37 -41.66 17.49
CA GLU A 810 19.18 -42.76 18.03
C GLU A 810 19.58 -43.68 16.88
N ASP A 811 20.88 -43.93 16.83
CA ASP A 811 21.63 -44.77 15.91
C ASP A 811 21.12 -46.22 15.92
N GLY A 812 21.27 -46.89 14.77
CA GLY A 812 20.61 -48.15 14.47
C GLY A 812 20.89 -49.28 15.46
N ASP A 813 19.83 -49.97 15.89
CA ASP A 813 19.95 -51.38 16.25
C ASP A 813 18.72 -52.19 15.82
N LYS A 814 18.98 -53.25 15.03
CA LYS A 814 17.97 -54.16 14.50
C LYS A 814 17.44 -55.03 15.63
N LYS A 815 16.18 -54.86 16.03
CA LYS A 815 15.44 -55.89 16.78
C LYS A 815 14.32 -56.51 15.96
N ALA A 816 14.36 -57.85 15.93
CA ALA A 816 13.45 -58.76 15.23
C ALA A 816 11.98 -58.59 15.67
N PRO A 817 11.00 -58.96 14.83
CA PRO A 817 9.59 -58.73 15.11
C PRO A 817 9.10 -59.74 16.16
N SER A 818 8.66 -59.25 17.32
CA SER A 818 7.84 -60.02 18.25
C SER A 818 6.37 -59.80 17.91
N GLU A 819 5.69 -60.88 17.51
CA GLU A 819 4.23 -60.94 17.38
C GLU A 819 3.57 -60.65 18.73
N GLY A 820 2.69 -59.65 18.75
CA GLY A 820 1.98 -59.24 19.96
C GLY A 820 1.05 -58.06 19.69
N SER A 821 -0.15 -58.38 19.22
CA SER A 821 -1.27 -57.46 18.98
C SER A 821 -1.53 -56.51 20.16
N ALA A 822 -1.29 -55.23 19.94
CA ALA A 822 -1.99 -54.13 20.60
C ALA A 822 -2.38 -53.14 19.50
N ALA A 823 -3.68 -52.89 19.33
CA ALA A 823 -4.21 -52.00 18.31
C ALA A 823 -3.58 -50.61 18.44
N SER A 824 -2.67 -50.27 17.52
CA SER A 824 -2.04 -48.95 17.51
C SER A 824 -3.10 -47.91 17.15
N THR A 825 -3.22 -46.87 17.97
CA THR A 825 -4.03 -45.69 17.67
C THR A 825 -3.49 -45.11 16.38
N GLY A 826 -4.24 -45.10 15.27
CA GLY A 826 -3.76 -44.75 13.92
C GLY A 826 -3.31 -43.30 13.68
N LYS A 827 -2.61 -42.67 14.64
CA LYS A 827 -2.03 -41.33 14.58
C LYS A 827 -0.52 -41.44 14.31
N PRO A 828 0.10 -40.48 13.61
CA PRO A 828 1.55 -40.49 13.43
C PRO A 828 2.28 -40.10 14.73
N LYS A 829 3.56 -40.46 14.86
CA LYS A 829 4.41 -40.05 16.00
C LYS A 829 4.96 -38.63 15.86
N LYS A 830 5.10 -38.15 14.61
CA LYS A 830 5.69 -36.85 14.24
C LYS A 830 4.92 -36.25 13.05
N PRO A 831 5.03 -34.94 12.77
CA PRO A 831 4.51 -34.34 11.56
C PRO A 831 5.08 -35.03 10.31
N LEU A 832 4.30 -35.09 9.24
CA LEU A 832 4.78 -35.67 7.99
C LEU A 832 5.70 -34.70 7.26
N TYR A 833 6.89 -35.16 6.90
CA TYR A 833 7.81 -34.40 6.07
C TYR A 833 7.43 -34.58 4.61
N ILE A 834 6.87 -33.54 3.99
CA ILE A 834 6.35 -33.57 2.63
C ILE A 834 7.17 -32.70 1.69
N ARG A 835 7.08 -33.00 0.40
CA ARG A 835 7.46 -32.09 -0.68
C ARG A 835 6.20 -31.62 -1.36
N GLU A 836 6.26 -30.51 -2.09
CA GLU A 836 5.11 -30.03 -2.85
C GLU A 836 5.42 -29.79 -4.31
N GLY A 837 4.36 -29.85 -5.13
CA GLY A 837 4.44 -29.55 -6.55
C GLY A 837 4.43 -28.06 -6.88
N GLY A 838 4.09 -27.22 -5.90
CA GLY A 838 4.13 -25.76 -5.99
C GLY A 838 5.56 -25.22 -6.10
N SER A 839 5.66 -23.92 -6.37
CA SER A 839 6.92 -23.21 -6.54
C SER A 839 6.81 -21.87 -5.82
N ILE A 840 7.81 -21.54 -5.00
CA ILE A 840 7.94 -20.23 -4.35
C ILE A 840 9.32 -19.70 -4.76
N PRO A 841 9.41 -18.70 -5.65
CA PRO A 841 10.68 -18.25 -6.21
C PRO A 841 11.67 -17.76 -5.13
N ALA A 842 11.16 -17.10 -4.09
CA ALA A 842 11.98 -16.42 -3.10
C ALA A 842 12.83 -17.34 -2.22
N ILE A 843 12.35 -18.54 -1.86
CA ILE A 843 13.00 -19.36 -0.82
C ILE A 843 14.45 -19.73 -1.16
N ARG A 844 14.68 -20.24 -2.39
CA ARG A 844 16.01 -20.69 -2.82
C ARG A 844 16.95 -19.51 -3.02
N PHE A 845 16.42 -18.40 -3.52
CA PHE A 845 17.15 -17.14 -3.63
C PHE A 845 17.60 -16.64 -2.25
N LEU A 846 16.71 -16.57 -1.26
CA LEU A 846 17.02 -16.09 0.09
C LEU A 846 18.08 -16.97 0.77
N GLU A 847 17.99 -18.30 0.65
CA GLU A 847 19.05 -19.20 1.16
C GLU A 847 20.42 -18.91 0.53
N LYS A 848 20.48 -18.74 -0.80
CA LYS A 848 21.72 -18.43 -1.52
C LYS A 848 22.27 -17.05 -1.14
N GLU A 849 21.40 -16.06 -1.02
CA GLU A 849 21.77 -14.66 -0.79
C GLU A 849 22.28 -14.43 0.65
N PHE A 850 21.65 -15.07 1.64
CA PHE A 850 22.02 -14.92 3.06
C PHE A 850 22.89 -16.05 3.61
N GLY A 851 23.00 -17.19 2.92
CA GLY A 851 23.75 -18.35 3.42
C GLY A 851 23.12 -19.00 4.65
N ALA A 852 21.81 -18.83 4.84
CA ALA A 852 21.06 -19.30 6.00
C ALA A 852 20.14 -20.48 5.66
N PRO A 853 19.97 -21.47 6.55
CA PRO A 853 19.03 -22.57 6.34
C PRO A 853 17.57 -22.07 6.35
N ALA A 854 16.77 -22.51 5.39
CA ALA A 854 15.34 -22.27 5.36
C ALA A 854 14.52 -23.46 5.88
N ALA A 855 13.35 -23.16 6.44
CA ALA A 855 12.31 -24.14 6.70
C ALA A 855 10.92 -23.58 6.37
N HIS A 856 10.01 -24.47 5.98
CA HIS A 856 8.68 -24.09 5.50
C HIS A 856 7.60 -24.76 6.37
N LEU A 857 6.75 -23.94 6.98
CA LEU A 857 5.61 -24.35 7.80
C LEU A 857 4.31 -24.25 7.01
N PRO A 858 3.65 -25.39 6.70
CA PRO A 858 2.31 -25.40 6.16
C PRO A 858 1.26 -24.93 7.20
N CYS A 859 0.61 -23.79 6.95
CA CYS A 859 -0.43 -23.26 7.84
C CYS A 859 -1.84 -23.67 7.40
N GLY A 860 -2.06 -23.81 6.09
CA GLY A 860 -3.36 -24.18 5.53
C GLY A 860 -3.61 -25.69 5.50
N ARG A 861 -4.85 -26.09 5.23
CA ARG A 861 -5.27 -27.48 4.98
C ARG A 861 -5.38 -27.77 3.49
N ALA A 862 -5.43 -29.06 3.12
CA ALA A 862 -5.61 -29.46 1.74
C ALA A 862 -6.92 -28.93 1.11
N SER A 863 -7.97 -28.75 1.91
CA SER A 863 -9.27 -28.24 1.46
C SER A 863 -9.45 -26.72 1.56
N ASP A 864 -8.37 -25.96 1.79
CA ASP A 864 -8.41 -24.49 1.87
C ASP A 864 -8.61 -23.81 0.50
N ALA A 865 -8.46 -24.57 -0.60
CA ALA A 865 -8.81 -24.16 -1.96
C ALA A 865 -8.08 -22.89 -2.42
N ALA A 866 -6.80 -22.78 -2.08
CA ALA A 866 -5.93 -21.72 -2.59
C ALA A 866 -5.99 -21.62 -4.13
N HIS A 867 -5.97 -20.39 -4.61
CA HIS A 867 -6.18 -19.99 -6.01
C HIS A 867 -7.56 -20.30 -6.60
N LEU A 868 -8.41 -21.05 -5.90
CA LEU A 868 -9.76 -21.42 -6.35
C LEU A 868 -10.83 -20.53 -5.73
N ASP A 869 -12.08 -20.78 -6.14
CA ASP A 869 -13.26 -20.12 -5.59
C ASP A 869 -13.55 -20.61 -4.16
N ASN A 870 -14.04 -19.72 -3.30
CA ASN A 870 -14.30 -19.99 -1.88
C ASN A 870 -13.06 -20.44 -1.09
N GLU A 871 -11.91 -19.82 -1.39
CA GLU A 871 -10.71 -19.93 -0.55
C GLU A 871 -11.08 -19.68 0.90
N ARG A 872 -10.56 -20.53 1.79
CA ARG A 872 -10.84 -20.49 3.21
C ARG A 872 -9.62 -20.88 4.02
N MET A 873 -9.60 -20.47 5.28
CA MET A 873 -8.63 -20.95 6.27
C MET A 873 -9.37 -21.38 7.53
N SER A 874 -9.00 -22.53 8.09
CA SER A 874 -9.57 -22.95 9.37
C SER A 874 -9.11 -22.02 10.50
N LEU A 875 -10.05 -21.51 11.31
CA LEU A 875 -9.72 -20.61 12.42
C LEU A 875 -8.76 -21.26 13.42
N ILE A 876 -8.95 -22.55 13.69
CA ILE A 876 -8.04 -23.30 14.58
C ILE A 876 -6.64 -23.40 13.98
N ASN A 877 -6.50 -23.53 12.66
CA ASN A 877 -5.20 -23.54 12.00
C ASN A 877 -4.52 -22.18 12.11
N LEU A 878 -5.25 -21.07 11.95
CA LEU A 878 -4.71 -19.72 12.12
C LEU A 878 -4.19 -19.50 13.54
N VAL A 879 -4.98 -19.86 14.56
CA VAL A 879 -4.59 -19.73 15.98
C VAL A 879 -3.40 -20.63 16.30
N LYS A 880 -3.38 -21.86 15.76
CA LYS A 880 -2.28 -22.81 15.99
C LYS A 880 -1.01 -22.41 15.25
N ALA A 881 -1.11 -21.77 14.08
CA ALA A 881 0.03 -21.18 13.39
C ALA A 881 0.69 -20.10 14.27
N ARG A 882 -0.11 -19.19 14.86
CA ARG A 882 0.39 -18.18 15.83
C ARG A 882 1.09 -18.84 17.02
N GLU A 883 0.50 -19.89 17.60
CA GLU A 883 1.11 -20.66 18.69
C GLU A 883 2.46 -21.28 18.29
N ILE A 884 2.53 -21.90 17.10
CA ILE A 884 3.74 -22.55 16.58
C ILE A 884 4.83 -21.50 16.32
N PHE A 885 4.50 -20.38 15.66
CA PHE A 885 5.45 -19.28 15.44
C PHE A 885 5.98 -18.73 16.76
N GLY A 886 5.13 -18.54 17.76
CA GLY A 886 5.55 -18.06 19.08
C GLY A 886 6.55 -19.01 19.74
N LYS A 887 6.34 -20.32 19.64
CA LYS A 887 7.30 -21.31 20.15
C LYS A 887 8.60 -21.32 19.35
N VAL A 888 8.54 -21.19 18.03
CA VAL A 888 9.72 -21.20 17.15
C VAL A 888 10.58 -19.96 17.38
N PHE A 889 9.99 -18.76 17.36
CA PHE A 889 10.70 -17.50 17.60
C PHE A 889 11.29 -17.40 19.00
N ALA A 890 10.70 -18.08 20.00
CA ALA A 890 11.25 -18.13 21.35
C ALA A 890 12.42 -19.13 21.51
N ARG A 891 12.57 -20.11 20.62
CA ARG A 891 13.54 -21.23 20.73
C ARG A 891 14.74 -21.08 19.81
N LEU A 892 14.54 -20.50 18.63
CA LEU A 892 15.61 -20.16 17.70
C LEU A 892 16.45 -19.03 18.27
#